data_AF-A0A2E4QI06-F1
#
_entry.id   AF-A0A2E4QI06-F1
#
_cell.length_a   1.000
_cell.length_b   1.000
_cell.length_c   1.000
_cell.angle_alpha   90.00
_cell.angle_beta   90.00
_cell.angle_gamma   90.00
#
_symmetry.space_group_name_H-M   'P 1'
#
loop_
_entity.id
_entity.type
_entity.pdbx_description
1 polymer ?
#
loop_
_entity_poly.entity_id
_entity_poly.type
_entity_poly.pdbx_seq_one_letter_code
_entity_poly.pdbx_strand_id
1 'polypeptide(L)'
;MSKAAPVFLSVLLLFSILGYMTIYSISDDDSNELFTCDSGEQIPLELQNDGFEDCPDSSDEDVIDHSKHLHPDPVLEAILVEFEGEQFVTGNVIHDHPMEVRINWVMQSADGISSGDNLATDVNGTWSFDIDVEDRSENISITFRAHNLPEDTWSENLTISITADIIDGCTDSLANNFDSNANNDDGSCDYDEDDDGVLDSDEISGCTDLTATNYNSEATDDDGSCEYPQNNTGENNPPSCDVGNNLTTDVNQMVYLDASNSNDADGDTLQNPFWRIIDAPEDSTVLITNPSSIIAEFTPDVIGDFTFEFYIDDGEDFCKETLVLTAVITVPEITPFTVSQSLTKGTEMTDITFSSIGGHIVSMEIHPELPGGLSFDDQSGRISGTPTEVMAETIFTVYANNSAGSGTATVTLSVIEQGYDATDLAQFWLDFFQCQSSDDRPSVDDLTTSAVENHQCEVSITVNETHLIIDTNGIPNHDFESTLACSGGGDCTSEKNYVWSIPRNPTNDTTGGHDSTDCPEANGDKECAPDRGAVAVSINGVPIYGPEDGPGGDAVAAEHGAYNEDRQPIELGICHGHAAQGGTYHYHADGNCMHWHPDEGESIENDYDESTIQAVAQNTYDGNHSKVIGVAFDGYPIYGFWGYDDQMNVVEMKSSYQLKDGETGYNGIDDYEYVEGLGHLDVCNGHFGPTPDFPQGIYHYHSTMQNGDGEMGFPYFLICYYGEADMSSDAGAGQGGGGGDPCAGYGETWGPGIGPPPPGCGGGGGGAGAQLEDIENASRTVVSPYAIIWLLLFAFAMFMRRRM
;
A
#
# COMPACT_ATOMS: atom_id res chain seq x y z
N MET A 1 -52.52 -55.82 -30.70
CA MET A 1 -53.72 -55.96 -29.83
C MET A 1 -53.32 -55.59 -28.41
N SER A 2 -54.11 -54.69 -27.78
CA SER A 2 -54.12 -54.36 -26.33
C SER A 2 -52.88 -53.65 -25.77
N LYS A 3 -52.90 -52.32 -25.52
CA LYS A 3 -53.58 -51.53 -24.48
C LYS A 3 -52.96 -51.65 -23.06
N ALA A 4 -52.48 -50.48 -22.62
CA ALA A 4 -52.79 -49.78 -21.37
C ALA A 4 -52.22 -50.27 -20.01
N ALA A 5 -51.60 -49.30 -19.33
CA ALA A 5 -51.34 -49.11 -17.88
C ALA A 5 -52.62 -49.32 -17.02
N PRO A 6 -52.66 -49.25 -15.65
CA PRO A 6 -52.07 -48.21 -14.78
C PRO A 6 -51.79 -48.58 -13.28
N VAL A 7 -51.56 -47.53 -12.46
CA VAL A 7 -51.83 -47.33 -10.99
C VAL A 7 -50.59 -47.28 -10.09
N PHE A 8 -50.39 -46.36 -9.11
CA PHE A 8 -50.74 -44.95 -8.82
C PHE A 8 -50.24 -44.64 -7.37
N LEU A 9 -50.14 -43.34 -7.02
CA LEU A 9 -50.06 -42.66 -5.69
C LEU A 9 -48.64 -42.44 -5.11
N SER A 10 -48.03 -41.25 -4.99
CA SER A 10 -48.45 -39.85 -4.64
C SER A 10 -48.85 -39.72 -3.15
N VAL A 11 -48.29 -38.85 -2.28
CA VAL A 11 -48.42 -37.36 -2.11
C VAL A 11 -47.65 -37.01 -0.79
N LEU A 12 -46.72 -36.05 -0.67
CA LEU A 12 -46.80 -34.56 -0.53
C LEU A 12 -47.06 -34.02 0.91
N LEU A 13 -46.20 -33.12 1.41
CA LEU A 13 -46.45 -31.99 2.35
C LEU A 13 -45.13 -31.16 2.44
N LEU A 14 -45.02 -29.95 1.86
CA LEU A 14 -45.53 -28.60 2.25
C LEU A 14 -44.67 -27.89 3.32
N PHE A 15 -44.08 -26.74 2.97
CA PHE A 15 -44.41 -25.41 3.53
C PHE A 15 -44.01 -24.32 2.53
N SER A 16 -44.59 -23.14 2.70
CA SER A 16 -44.91 -22.12 1.69
C SER A 16 -44.78 -20.70 2.25
N ILE A 17 -44.94 -19.70 1.35
CA ILE A 17 -45.42 -18.31 1.54
C ILE A 17 -44.29 -17.26 1.76
N LEU A 18 -44.13 -16.13 1.05
CA LEU A 18 -44.96 -15.29 0.16
C LEU A 18 -44.06 -14.53 -0.83
N GLY A 19 -44.47 -14.44 -2.10
CA GLY A 19 -43.96 -13.45 -3.04
C GLY A 19 -44.77 -12.16 -2.97
N TYR A 20 -44.11 -11.02 -3.17
CA TYR A 20 -44.73 -9.81 -3.70
C TYR A 20 -44.40 -9.75 -5.19
N MET A 21 -45.27 -10.33 -6.02
CA MET A 21 -45.39 -9.90 -7.42
C MET A 21 -46.35 -8.73 -7.44
N THR A 22 -45.84 -7.51 -7.51
CA THR A 22 -46.61 -6.39 -8.04
C THR A 22 -46.77 -6.60 -9.54
N ILE A 23 -47.96 -7.08 -9.93
CA ILE A 23 -48.46 -6.94 -11.29
C ILE A 23 -48.73 -5.44 -11.48
N TYR A 24 -47.77 -4.73 -12.09
CA TYR A 24 -48.09 -3.47 -12.74
C TYR A 24 -48.86 -3.81 -14.01
N SER A 25 -50.09 -3.30 -14.10
CA SER A 25 -50.80 -3.19 -15.37
C SER A 25 -50.09 -2.12 -16.19
N ILE A 26 -49.13 -2.52 -17.02
CA ILE A 26 -48.63 -1.66 -18.08
C ILE A 26 -49.69 -1.68 -19.18
N SER A 27 -50.27 -0.52 -19.38
CA SER A 27 -51.11 -0.19 -20.52
C SER A 27 -50.38 -0.50 -21.82
N ASP A 28 -51.09 -1.13 -22.76
CA ASP A 28 -50.80 -1.11 -24.20
C ASP A 28 -50.45 0.31 -24.65
N ASP A 29 -49.16 0.59 -24.81
CA ASP A 29 -48.52 1.37 -25.88
C ASP A 29 -47.05 1.50 -25.46
N ASP A 30 -46.16 0.72 -26.06
CA ASP A 30 -44.90 1.26 -26.58
C ASP A 30 -44.21 0.19 -27.44
N SER A 31 -43.66 0.67 -28.53
CA SER A 31 -43.05 -0.07 -29.62
C SER A 31 -41.97 -1.03 -29.15
N ASN A 32 -41.97 -2.28 -29.66
CA ASN A 32 -40.78 -3.13 -29.69
C ASN A 32 -39.72 -2.46 -30.58
N GLU A 33 -39.10 -1.40 -30.09
CA GLU A 33 -37.89 -0.84 -30.68
C GLU A 33 -36.74 -1.79 -30.33
N LEU A 34 -35.93 -2.09 -31.34
CA LEU A 34 -34.80 -2.99 -31.25
C LEU A 34 -33.55 -2.16 -31.53
N PHE A 35 -32.55 -2.30 -30.66
CA PHE A 35 -31.20 -1.83 -30.95
C PHE A 35 -30.52 -2.87 -31.86
N THR A 36 -29.72 -2.40 -32.82
CA THR A 36 -28.96 -3.28 -33.71
C THR A 36 -27.50 -3.09 -33.39
N CYS A 37 -26.88 -4.14 -32.85
CA CYS A 37 -25.45 -4.18 -32.58
C CYS A 37 -24.66 -3.99 -33.89
N ASP A 38 -23.41 -3.56 -33.83
CA ASP A 38 -22.57 -3.35 -35.01
C ASP A 38 -22.25 -4.67 -35.76
N SER A 39 -22.29 -5.79 -35.04
CA SER A 39 -22.25 -7.17 -35.52
C SER A 39 -23.51 -7.57 -36.30
N GLY A 40 -24.56 -6.75 -36.23
CA GLY A 40 -25.85 -6.92 -36.89
C GLY A 40 -26.88 -7.75 -36.11
N GLU A 41 -26.57 -8.15 -34.88
CA GLU A 41 -27.52 -8.76 -33.95
C GLU A 41 -28.53 -7.72 -33.43
N GLN A 42 -29.73 -8.16 -33.02
CA GLN A 42 -30.77 -7.24 -32.53
C GLN A 42 -31.18 -7.60 -31.10
N ILE A 43 -31.01 -6.64 -30.20
CA ILE A 43 -31.44 -6.71 -28.80
C ILE A 43 -32.61 -5.75 -28.54
N PRO A 44 -33.46 -5.99 -27.52
CA PRO A 44 -34.43 -5.00 -27.06
C PRO A 44 -33.77 -3.65 -26.76
N LEU A 45 -34.38 -2.52 -27.17
CA LEU A 45 -33.84 -1.17 -26.93
C LEU A 45 -33.67 -0.83 -25.43
N GLU A 46 -34.38 -1.54 -24.55
CA GLU A 46 -34.26 -1.39 -23.10
C GLU A 46 -32.93 -1.90 -22.53
N LEU A 47 -32.22 -2.75 -23.28
CA LEU A 47 -30.90 -3.29 -22.94
C LEU A 47 -29.74 -2.48 -23.52
N GLN A 48 -30.04 -1.37 -24.23
CA GLN A 48 -28.99 -0.50 -24.72
C GLN A 48 -28.56 0.49 -23.62
N ASN A 49 -27.25 0.52 -23.33
CA ASN A 49 -26.60 1.35 -22.31
C ASN A 49 -27.12 1.09 -20.89
N ASP A 50 -27.34 -0.18 -20.56
CA ASP A 50 -27.84 -0.62 -19.25
C ASP A 50 -26.73 -1.09 -18.29
N GLY A 51 -25.47 -1.02 -18.75
CA GLY A 51 -24.29 -1.38 -17.97
C GLY A 51 -23.95 -2.86 -18.01
N PHE A 52 -24.65 -3.67 -18.80
CA PHE A 52 -24.31 -5.06 -19.09
C PHE A 52 -24.02 -5.26 -20.58
N GLU A 53 -23.03 -6.10 -20.87
CA GLU A 53 -22.75 -6.50 -22.25
C GLU A 53 -23.83 -7.45 -22.76
N ASP A 54 -24.78 -6.93 -23.54
CA ASP A 54 -25.87 -7.68 -24.15
C ASP A 54 -25.68 -7.87 -25.67
N CYS A 55 -24.83 -7.07 -26.31
CA CYS A 55 -24.28 -7.37 -27.63
C CYS A 55 -23.10 -8.38 -27.52
N PRO A 56 -22.70 -9.04 -28.62
CA PRO A 56 -21.46 -9.85 -28.62
C PRO A 56 -20.20 -9.04 -28.95
N ASP A 57 -20.38 -7.79 -29.35
CA ASP A 57 -19.39 -6.88 -29.91
C ASP A 57 -19.37 -5.51 -29.23
N SER A 58 -19.98 -5.38 -28.05
CA SER A 58 -19.90 -4.22 -27.14
C SER A 58 -20.50 -2.91 -27.63
N SER A 59 -21.13 -2.93 -28.80
CA SER A 59 -21.76 -1.75 -29.41
C SER A 59 -22.99 -1.21 -28.68
N ASP A 60 -23.52 -1.92 -27.68
CA ASP A 60 -24.65 -1.47 -26.87
C ASP A 60 -24.28 -0.56 -25.70
N GLU A 61 -23.00 -0.46 -25.34
CA GLU A 61 -22.51 0.26 -24.15
C GLU A 61 -21.61 1.47 -24.46
N ASP A 62 -21.77 2.08 -25.64
CA ASP A 62 -20.98 3.25 -26.06
C ASP A 62 -21.13 4.48 -25.13
N VAL A 63 -22.27 4.65 -24.46
CA VAL A 63 -22.53 5.74 -23.49
C VAL A 63 -23.53 5.27 -22.42
N ILE A 64 -23.02 4.86 -21.26
CA ILE A 64 -23.83 4.39 -20.12
C ILE A 64 -24.89 5.45 -19.71
N ASP A 65 -26.18 5.12 -19.84
CA ASP A 65 -27.27 5.98 -19.40
C ASP A 65 -27.49 5.76 -17.89
N HIS A 66 -27.02 6.72 -17.09
CA HIS A 66 -27.07 6.67 -15.62
C HIS A 66 -28.50 6.70 -15.05
N SER A 67 -29.53 6.92 -15.89
CA SER A 67 -30.93 6.78 -15.50
C SER A 67 -31.49 5.36 -15.66
N LYS A 68 -30.72 4.46 -16.28
CA LYS A 68 -31.15 3.09 -16.62
C LYS A 68 -30.40 1.98 -15.88
N HIS A 69 -29.30 2.29 -15.19
CA HIS A 69 -28.63 1.35 -14.29
C HIS A 69 -28.73 1.82 -12.83
N LEU A 70 -28.75 0.87 -11.91
CA LEU A 70 -28.94 1.10 -10.48
C LEU A 70 -27.58 1.03 -9.78
N HIS A 71 -27.10 2.16 -9.26
CA HIS A 71 -26.03 2.11 -8.27
C HIS A 71 -26.61 1.83 -6.87
N PRO A 72 -25.91 1.02 -6.06
CA PRO A 72 -26.24 0.87 -4.65
C PRO A 72 -26.03 2.20 -3.92
N ASP A 73 -26.85 2.49 -2.90
CA ASP A 73 -26.66 3.66 -2.04
C ASP A 73 -25.22 3.67 -1.49
N PRO A 74 -24.52 4.83 -1.46
CA PRO A 74 -23.15 4.88 -0.96
C PRO A 74 -23.09 4.41 0.49
N VAL A 75 -22.10 3.59 0.82
CA VAL A 75 -21.89 3.08 2.18
C VAL A 75 -20.71 3.82 2.79
N LEU A 76 -20.94 4.38 3.98
CA LEU A 76 -19.98 5.22 4.69
C LEU A 76 -19.29 4.40 5.78
N GLU A 77 -17.97 4.41 5.78
CA GLU A 77 -17.13 3.87 6.85
C GLU A 77 -16.24 4.97 7.40
N ALA A 78 -16.00 4.95 8.71
CA ALA A 78 -15.15 5.92 9.37
C ALA A 78 -14.57 5.33 10.66
N ILE A 79 -13.36 5.76 10.98
CA ILE A 79 -12.65 5.47 12.22
C ILE A 79 -12.17 6.78 12.86
N LEU A 80 -12.18 6.81 14.19
CA LEU A 80 -11.50 7.84 14.95
C LEU A 80 -10.03 7.45 15.08
N VAL A 81 -9.13 8.33 14.66
CA VAL A 81 -7.68 8.14 14.73
C VAL A 81 -7.09 9.18 15.67
N GLU A 82 -6.15 8.74 16.50
CA GLU A 82 -5.35 9.60 17.36
C GLU A 82 -3.88 9.45 16.99
N PHE A 83 -3.25 10.55 16.59
CA PHE A 83 -1.84 10.59 16.19
C PHE A 83 -1.18 11.82 16.80
N GLU A 84 -0.07 11.61 17.51
CA GLU A 84 0.70 12.68 18.19
C GLU A 84 -0.10 13.60 19.13
N GLY A 85 -1.26 13.14 19.62
CA GLY A 85 -2.14 13.90 20.52
C GLY A 85 -3.21 14.74 19.81
N GLU A 86 -3.29 14.68 18.47
CA GLU A 86 -4.40 15.22 17.69
C GLU A 86 -5.37 14.11 17.28
N GLN A 87 -6.68 14.39 17.32
CA GLN A 87 -7.73 13.45 16.95
C GLN A 87 -8.42 13.91 15.66
N PHE A 88 -8.52 13.02 14.69
CA PHE A 88 -9.24 13.24 13.45
C PHE A 88 -10.04 11.98 13.07
N VAL A 89 -11.09 12.16 12.29
CA VAL A 89 -11.86 11.06 11.71
C VAL A 89 -11.36 10.83 10.30
N THR A 90 -11.01 9.60 9.97
CA THR A 90 -10.75 9.22 8.58
C THR A 90 -11.65 8.06 8.21
N GLY A 91 -12.05 7.97 6.96
CA GLY A 91 -13.01 6.97 6.53
C GLY A 91 -12.89 6.67 5.06
N ASN A 92 -13.76 5.77 4.62
CA ASN A 92 -13.93 5.44 3.22
C ASN A 92 -15.41 5.51 2.84
N VAL A 93 -15.69 5.73 1.56
CA VAL A 93 -17.01 5.63 0.97
C VAL A 93 -16.97 4.53 -0.08
N ILE A 94 -17.76 3.49 0.16
CA ILE A 94 -17.94 2.39 -0.78
C ILE A 94 -19.11 2.75 -1.69
N HIS A 95 -18.78 3.05 -2.94
CA HIS A 95 -19.72 3.32 -4.03
C HIS A 95 -19.02 2.95 -5.33
N ASP A 96 -19.74 2.61 -6.40
CA ASP A 96 -19.11 2.25 -7.69
C ASP A 96 -18.33 3.44 -8.29
N HIS A 97 -18.65 4.66 -7.85
CA HIS A 97 -17.98 5.91 -8.22
C HIS A 97 -17.65 6.75 -6.97
N PRO A 98 -16.65 6.36 -6.15
CA PRO A 98 -16.42 6.98 -4.84
C PRO A 98 -16.08 8.47 -4.91
N MET A 99 -15.37 8.90 -5.97
CA MET A 99 -14.99 10.30 -6.23
C MET A 99 -16.17 11.23 -6.56
N GLU A 100 -17.33 10.68 -6.94
CA GLU A 100 -18.56 11.44 -7.19
C GLU A 100 -19.44 11.58 -5.94
N VAL A 101 -19.05 10.90 -4.86
CA VAL A 101 -19.71 11.00 -3.57
C VAL A 101 -19.12 12.16 -2.76
N ARG A 102 -19.98 12.82 -2.00
CA ARG A 102 -19.64 13.93 -1.09
C ARG A 102 -20.08 13.57 0.32
N ILE A 103 -19.34 14.03 1.31
CA ILE A 103 -19.68 13.73 2.71
C ILE A 103 -20.12 15.00 3.41
N ASN A 104 -21.33 14.92 3.94
CA ASN A 104 -21.94 15.93 4.79
C ASN A 104 -21.79 15.49 6.24
N TRP A 105 -21.62 16.46 7.13
CA TRP A 105 -21.44 16.18 8.54
C TRP A 105 -22.16 17.19 9.43
N VAL A 106 -22.58 16.71 10.60
CA VAL A 106 -23.15 17.52 11.68
C VAL A 106 -22.46 17.11 12.97
N MET A 107 -21.84 18.06 13.66
CA MET A 107 -21.19 17.86 14.94
C MET A 107 -21.99 18.56 16.05
N GLN A 108 -22.19 17.88 17.16
CA GLN A 108 -22.75 18.41 18.40
C GLN A 108 -21.69 18.29 19.50
N SER A 109 -21.32 19.41 20.10
CA SER A 109 -20.39 19.50 21.24
C SER A 109 -20.87 20.55 22.25
N ALA A 110 -20.12 20.75 23.34
CA ALA A 110 -20.39 21.80 24.32
C ALA A 110 -20.33 23.21 23.70
N ASP A 111 -19.51 23.41 22.66
CA ASP A 111 -19.43 24.65 21.87
C ASP A 111 -20.70 24.93 21.04
N GLY A 112 -21.58 23.93 20.89
CA GLY A 112 -22.84 24.01 20.16
C GLY A 112 -22.93 23.02 18.99
N ILE A 113 -23.78 23.35 18.00
CA ILE A 113 -23.98 22.52 16.80
C ILE A 113 -23.28 23.19 15.62
N SER A 114 -22.38 22.46 14.96
CA SER A 114 -21.74 22.84 13.70
C SER A 114 -22.07 21.82 12.60
N SER A 115 -21.99 22.26 11.34
CA SER A 115 -22.26 21.41 10.19
C SER A 115 -21.50 21.90 8.97
N GLY A 116 -21.12 20.98 8.09
CA GLY A 116 -20.47 21.27 6.82
C GLY A 116 -20.90 20.30 5.73
N ASP A 117 -20.70 20.72 4.48
CA ASP A 117 -21.09 19.96 3.29
C ASP A 117 -19.87 19.76 2.38
N ASN A 118 -19.83 18.61 1.71
CA ASN A 118 -18.92 18.30 0.60
C ASN A 118 -17.43 18.18 0.95
N LEU A 119 -17.10 17.36 1.96
CA LEU A 119 -15.76 16.77 2.02
C LEU A 119 -15.53 15.94 0.75
N ALA A 120 -14.41 16.20 0.07
CA ALA A 120 -14.02 15.46 -1.13
C ALA A 120 -13.46 14.10 -0.70
N THR A 121 -13.91 13.05 -1.40
CA THR A 121 -13.31 11.72 -1.35
C THR A 121 -12.22 11.63 -2.41
N ASP A 122 -11.17 10.86 -2.15
CA ASP A 122 -10.24 10.46 -3.21
C ASP A 122 -10.88 9.43 -4.16
N VAL A 123 -10.15 8.98 -5.17
CA VAL A 123 -10.64 7.99 -6.15
C VAL A 123 -10.95 6.62 -5.55
N ASN A 124 -10.36 6.30 -4.39
CA ASN A 124 -10.62 5.08 -3.61
C ASN A 124 -11.76 5.26 -2.60
N GLY A 125 -12.32 6.47 -2.48
CA GLY A 125 -13.39 6.84 -1.56
C GLY A 125 -12.93 7.39 -0.21
N THR A 126 -11.61 7.52 0.01
CA THR A 126 -11.04 7.93 1.29
C THR A 126 -11.33 9.38 1.59
N TRP A 127 -11.61 9.70 2.85
CA TRP A 127 -11.85 11.06 3.32
C TRP A 127 -11.34 11.24 4.75
N SER A 128 -11.03 12.48 5.11
CA SER A 128 -10.62 12.85 6.46
C SER A 128 -11.38 14.09 6.96
N PHE A 129 -11.53 14.19 8.28
CA PHE A 129 -12.24 15.26 8.97
C PHE A 129 -11.53 15.57 10.29
N ASP A 130 -11.02 16.79 10.41
CA ASP A 130 -10.38 17.28 11.62
C ASP A 130 -11.41 17.68 12.68
N ILE A 131 -11.21 17.23 13.91
CA ILE A 131 -12.10 17.53 15.03
C ILE A 131 -11.58 18.78 15.76
N ASP A 132 -12.09 19.94 15.36
CA ASP A 132 -11.79 21.21 16.00
C ASP A 132 -12.89 21.59 17.01
N VAL A 133 -12.67 21.26 18.28
CA VAL A 133 -13.59 21.54 19.41
C VAL A 133 -12.76 22.13 20.56
N GLU A 134 -13.12 23.33 21.01
CA GLU A 134 -12.41 24.02 22.10
C GLU A 134 -12.88 23.52 23.47
N ASP A 135 -14.18 23.23 23.62
CA ASP A 135 -14.79 22.71 24.86
C ASP A 135 -15.20 21.22 24.72
N ARG A 136 -14.42 20.34 25.36
CA ARG A 136 -14.61 18.89 25.38
C ARG A 136 -15.26 18.37 26.68
N SER A 137 -15.90 19.24 27.45
CA SER A 137 -16.54 18.87 28.74
C SER A 137 -17.80 18.01 28.58
N GLU A 138 -18.42 18.00 27.40
CA GLU A 138 -19.56 17.13 27.04
C GLU A 138 -19.19 16.17 25.90
N ASN A 139 -19.95 15.07 25.77
CA ASN A 139 -19.75 14.10 24.70
C ASN A 139 -19.91 14.76 23.33
N ILE A 140 -18.95 14.52 22.43
CA ILE A 140 -19.01 15.03 21.06
C ILE A 140 -19.67 13.96 20.19
N SER A 141 -20.75 14.32 19.51
CA SER A 141 -21.43 13.45 18.55
C SER A 141 -21.28 14.02 17.16
N ILE A 142 -20.62 13.27 16.28
CA ILE A 142 -20.40 13.65 14.87
C ILE A 142 -21.15 12.66 14.00
N THR A 143 -22.12 13.17 13.22
CA THR A 143 -22.90 12.37 12.28
C THR A 143 -22.48 12.71 10.86
N PHE A 144 -22.04 11.70 10.11
CA PHE A 144 -21.69 11.77 8.70
C PHE A 144 -22.79 11.16 7.83
N ARG A 145 -22.92 11.69 6.61
CA ARG A 145 -23.80 11.16 5.59
C ARG A 145 -23.20 11.40 4.20
N ALA A 146 -23.16 10.36 3.38
CA ALA A 146 -22.62 10.40 2.04
C ALA A 146 -23.75 10.70 1.05
N HIS A 147 -23.47 11.56 0.09
CA HIS A 147 -24.38 12.05 -0.93
C HIS A 147 -23.75 11.83 -2.30
N ASN A 148 -24.37 10.98 -3.12
CA ASN A 148 -23.89 10.77 -4.48
C ASN A 148 -24.39 11.88 -5.42
N LEU A 149 -23.46 12.55 -6.11
CA LEU A 149 -23.76 13.57 -7.11
C LEU A 149 -23.39 13.01 -8.49
N PRO A 150 -24.33 12.34 -9.19
CA PRO A 150 -25.44 13.05 -9.85
C PRO A 150 -26.85 12.49 -9.54
N GLU A 151 -26.94 11.38 -8.81
CA GLU A 151 -28.16 10.57 -8.62
C GLU A 151 -29.04 11.00 -7.44
N ASP A 152 -28.51 11.84 -6.54
CA ASP A 152 -29.20 12.32 -5.33
C ASP A 152 -29.61 11.20 -4.35
N THR A 153 -28.78 10.14 -4.28
CA THR A 153 -28.89 9.04 -3.31
C THR A 153 -28.03 9.30 -2.07
N TRP A 154 -28.42 8.71 -0.94
CA TRP A 154 -27.84 9.03 0.36
C TRP A 154 -27.56 7.78 1.19
N SER A 155 -26.42 7.77 1.87
CA SER A 155 -26.11 6.75 2.86
C SER A 155 -27.02 6.82 4.09
N GLU A 156 -27.00 5.74 4.87
CA GLU A 156 -27.39 5.77 6.28
C GLU A 156 -26.49 6.72 7.08
N ASN A 157 -26.99 7.20 8.22
CA ASN A 157 -26.22 8.08 9.10
C ASN A 157 -25.17 7.27 9.85
N LEU A 158 -23.90 7.64 9.71
CA LEU A 158 -22.79 7.11 10.51
C LEU A 158 -22.51 8.08 11.64
N THR A 159 -22.66 7.65 12.89
CA THR A 159 -22.40 8.53 14.06
C THR A 159 -21.21 8.03 14.85
N ILE A 160 -20.20 8.89 15.01
CA ILE A 160 -19.08 8.69 15.92
C ILE A 160 -19.37 9.48 17.20
N SER A 161 -19.20 8.82 18.34
CA SER A 161 -19.32 9.45 19.65
C SER A 161 -17.96 9.45 20.34
N ILE A 162 -17.47 10.63 20.68
CA ILE A 162 -16.26 10.83 21.47
C ILE A 162 -16.72 11.14 22.88
N THR A 163 -16.19 10.39 23.84
CA THR A 163 -16.51 10.60 25.26
C THR A 163 -15.87 11.91 25.70
N ALA A 164 -16.58 12.69 26.52
CA ALA A 164 -16.05 13.91 27.12
C ALA A 164 -14.70 13.65 27.81
N ASP A 165 -13.81 14.63 27.76
CA ASP A 165 -12.56 14.58 28.51
C ASP A 165 -12.88 14.63 30.00
N ILE A 166 -12.14 13.89 30.81
CA ILE A 166 -12.28 13.96 32.27
C ILE A 166 -11.59 15.24 32.74
N ILE A 167 -12.39 16.24 33.09
CA ILE A 167 -11.93 17.50 33.68
C ILE A 167 -12.14 17.38 35.19
N ASP A 168 -11.05 17.10 35.88
CA ASP A 168 -10.97 16.99 37.34
C ASP A 168 -11.13 18.37 37.99
N GLY A 169 -12.09 18.50 38.91
CA GLY A 169 -12.33 19.70 39.70
C GLY A 169 -13.65 19.63 40.46
N CYS A 170 -13.95 20.64 41.29
CA CYS A 170 -15.17 20.60 42.09
C CYS A 170 -16.44 20.78 41.23
N THR A 171 -17.31 19.76 41.22
CA THR A 171 -18.57 19.77 40.43
C THR A 171 -19.78 20.30 41.20
N ASP A 172 -19.68 20.52 42.52
CA ASP A 172 -20.79 21.04 43.32
C ASP A 172 -20.91 22.56 43.23
N SER A 173 -22.00 23.04 42.62
CA SER A 173 -22.33 24.46 42.49
C SER A 173 -22.47 25.25 43.82
N LEU A 174 -22.52 24.54 44.96
CA LEU A 174 -22.55 25.13 46.30
C LEU A 174 -21.17 25.26 46.94
N ALA A 175 -20.14 24.59 46.41
CA ALA A 175 -18.78 24.72 46.90
C ALA A 175 -18.17 26.07 46.51
N ASN A 176 -17.24 26.56 47.32
CA ASN A 176 -16.58 27.85 47.09
C ASN A 176 -15.60 27.82 45.91
N ASN A 177 -15.08 26.64 45.57
CA ASN A 177 -14.20 26.41 44.43
C ASN A 177 -14.90 25.64 43.28
N PHE A 178 -16.23 25.73 43.18
CA PHE A 178 -16.98 25.19 42.05
C PHE A 178 -16.35 25.58 40.72
N ASP A 179 -15.97 24.57 39.94
CA ASP A 179 -15.51 24.73 38.57
C ASP A 179 -16.66 24.36 37.63
N SER A 180 -17.14 25.36 36.88
CA SER A 180 -18.22 25.15 35.92
C SER A 180 -17.85 24.25 34.74
N ASN A 181 -16.55 23.98 34.55
CA ASN A 181 -16.04 23.15 33.47
C ASN A 181 -15.67 21.74 33.96
N ALA A 182 -15.66 21.48 35.26
CA ALA A 182 -15.37 20.15 35.81
C ALA A 182 -16.55 19.20 35.57
N ASN A 183 -16.25 18.00 35.08
CA ASN A 183 -17.23 16.93 34.88
C ASN A 183 -16.90 15.66 35.68
N ASN A 184 -15.79 15.68 36.41
CA ASN A 184 -15.41 14.66 37.37
C ASN A 184 -14.98 15.33 38.68
N ASP A 185 -15.64 14.96 39.77
CA ASP A 185 -15.29 15.46 41.10
C ASP A 185 -14.02 14.76 41.57
N ASP A 186 -12.92 15.51 41.62
CA ASP A 186 -11.62 15.03 42.09
C ASP A 186 -11.50 15.05 43.62
N GLY A 187 -12.60 15.36 44.31
CA GLY A 187 -12.65 15.52 45.76
C GLY A 187 -12.01 16.81 46.24
N SER A 188 -11.70 17.76 45.34
CA SER A 188 -11.17 19.06 45.71
C SER A 188 -12.23 20.04 46.20
N CYS A 189 -13.53 19.70 46.15
CA CYS A 189 -14.60 20.59 46.60
C CYS A 189 -14.38 21.12 48.01
N ASP A 190 -14.27 22.45 48.09
CA ASP A 190 -13.99 23.21 49.30
C ASP A 190 -15.27 23.86 49.78
N TYR A 191 -15.67 23.49 51.00
CA TYR A 191 -16.88 23.95 51.65
C TYR A 191 -16.53 24.80 52.87
N ASP A 192 -17.52 25.55 53.33
CA ASP A 192 -17.56 26.14 54.68
C ASP A 192 -18.75 25.42 55.33
N GLU A 193 -18.50 24.20 55.84
CA GLU A 193 -19.59 23.28 56.23
C GLU A 193 -20.46 23.83 57.36
N ASP A 194 -19.93 24.72 58.20
CA ASP A 194 -20.63 25.32 59.33
C ASP A 194 -21.03 26.80 59.14
N ASP A 195 -20.70 27.40 57.98
CA ASP A 195 -21.05 28.75 57.52
C ASP A 195 -20.54 29.84 58.48
N ASP A 196 -19.39 29.60 59.13
CA ASP A 196 -18.77 30.50 60.10
C ASP A 196 -17.86 31.57 59.45
N GLY A 197 -17.55 31.40 58.16
CA GLY A 197 -16.78 32.31 57.33
C GLY A 197 -15.28 32.01 57.26
N VAL A 198 -14.84 30.83 57.70
CA VAL A 198 -13.49 30.26 57.50
C VAL A 198 -13.62 28.99 56.63
N LEU A 199 -12.69 28.76 55.71
CA LEU A 199 -12.72 27.57 54.84
C LEU A 199 -12.19 26.36 55.59
N ASP A 200 -12.79 25.18 55.41
CA ASP A 200 -12.39 23.92 56.06
C ASP A 200 -10.88 23.62 55.87
N SER A 201 -10.31 23.97 54.70
CA SER A 201 -8.88 23.79 54.40
C SER A 201 -7.94 24.80 55.09
N ASP A 202 -8.47 25.98 55.46
CA ASP A 202 -7.79 27.02 56.24
C ASP A 202 -8.10 26.91 57.74
N GLU A 203 -8.89 25.92 58.15
CA GLU A 203 -9.24 25.71 59.54
C GLU A 203 -8.05 25.29 60.38
N ILE A 204 -7.92 25.93 61.53
CA ILE A 204 -6.96 25.55 62.53
C ILE A 204 -7.70 24.69 63.54
N SER A 205 -7.58 23.37 63.38
CA SER A 205 -8.05 22.37 64.33
C SER A 205 -7.47 22.61 65.73
N GLY A 206 -8.35 22.74 66.73
CA GLY A 206 -7.96 22.82 68.13
C GLY A 206 -9.15 23.17 69.02
N CYS A 207 -8.99 23.03 70.33
CA CYS A 207 -10.10 23.27 71.24
C CYS A 207 -10.64 24.73 71.18
N THR A 208 -11.86 24.92 70.66
CA THR A 208 -12.53 26.23 70.57
C THR A 208 -13.31 26.59 71.85
N ASP A 209 -13.50 25.65 72.78
CA ASP A 209 -14.18 25.89 74.05
C ASP A 209 -13.27 26.63 75.05
N LEU A 210 -13.61 27.89 75.33
CA LEU A 210 -12.96 28.76 76.32
C LEU A 210 -12.82 28.17 77.73
N THR A 211 -13.52 27.08 78.05
CA THR A 211 -13.54 26.41 79.35
C THR A 211 -12.63 25.19 79.47
N ALA A 212 -12.07 24.67 78.37
CA ALA A 212 -11.11 23.57 78.38
C ALA A 212 -9.71 24.02 78.85
N THR A 213 -8.92 23.08 79.37
CA THR A 213 -7.56 23.40 79.84
C THR A 213 -6.55 23.68 78.72
N ASN A 214 -6.86 23.28 77.49
CA ASN A 214 -6.05 23.48 76.29
C ASN A 214 -6.78 24.30 75.22
N TYR A 215 -7.72 25.18 75.61
CA TYR A 215 -8.35 26.15 74.70
C TYR A 215 -7.30 26.87 73.83
N ASN A 216 -7.54 26.92 72.52
CA ASN A 216 -6.71 27.60 71.54
C ASN A 216 -7.50 28.75 70.91
N SER A 217 -7.01 29.99 71.06
CA SER A 217 -7.68 31.18 70.52
C SER A 217 -7.56 31.36 69.02
N GLU A 218 -6.61 30.65 68.39
CA GLU A 218 -6.44 30.65 66.95
C GLU A 218 -7.16 29.46 66.30
N ALA A 219 -7.77 28.57 67.10
CA ALA A 219 -8.55 27.48 66.54
C ALA A 219 -9.86 28.02 65.97
N THR A 220 -10.13 27.66 64.73
CA THR A 220 -11.37 27.99 64.02
C THR A 220 -12.32 26.81 64.00
N ASP A 221 -11.81 25.57 64.14
CA ASP A 221 -12.60 24.34 64.23
C ASP A 221 -12.24 23.49 65.46
N ASP A 222 -13.25 22.91 66.12
CA ASP A 222 -13.09 22.11 67.34
C ASP A 222 -12.77 20.65 67.01
N ASP A 223 -11.50 20.31 67.04
CA ASP A 223 -10.97 18.97 66.74
C ASP A 223 -11.23 17.92 67.84
N GLY A 224 -12.04 18.26 68.85
CA GLY A 224 -12.32 17.40 69.99
C GLY A 224 -11.11 17.20 70.91
N SER A 225 -10.00 17.90 70.68
CA SER A 225 -8.81 17.83 71.53
C SER A 225 -9.02 18.49 72.88
N CYS A 226 -10.14 19.17 73.13
CA CYS A 226 -10.47 19.82 74.38
C CYS A 226 -10.20 18.89 75.59
N GLU A 227 -9.06 19.12 76.23
CA GLU A 227 -8.64 18.45 77.43
C GLU A 227 -9.42 19.07 78.58
N TYR A 228 -10.32 18.25 79.11
CA TYR A 228 -10.91 18.41 80.43
C TYR A 228 -10.19 17.44 81.36
N PRO A 229 -10.08 17.71 82.68
CA PRO A 229 -9.38 16.82 83.61
C PRO A 229 -9.93 15.37 83.53
N GLN A 230 -9.15 14.48 82.89
CA GLN A 230 -9.54 13.11 82.50
C GLN A 230 -9.54 12.12 83.67
N ASN A 231 -10.48 11.18 83.63
CA ASN A 231 -10.58 10.04 84.53
C ASN A 231 -10.65 8.75 83.67
N ASN A 232 -9.49 8.12 83.42
CA ASN A 232 -9.37 6.87 82.67
C ASN A 232 -10.08 5.71 83.39
N THR A 233 -11.03 5.07 82.71
CA THR A 233 -11.54 3.73 83.03
C THR A 233 -11.08 2.78 81.93
N GLY A 234 -10.22 1.81 82.26
CA GLY A 234 -9.73 0.79 81.32
C GLY A 234 -10.80 -0.26 81.01
N GLU A 235 -11.64 0.03 80.03
CA GLU A 235 -12.54 -0.93 79.38
C GLU A 235 -12.02 -1.17 77.96
N ASN A 236 -11.88 -2.45 77.58
CA ASN A 236 -11.50 -2.92 76.24
C ASN A 236 -12.69 -2.74 75.29
N ASN A 237 -12.46 -2.13 74.14
CA ASN A 237 -13.39 -2.06 73.02
C ASN A 237 -13.06 -3.20 72.05
N PRO A 238 -14.05 -3.94 71.55
CA PRO A 238 -13.79 -4.98 70.55
C PRO A 238 -13.25 -4.37 69.25
N PRO A 239 -12.46 -5.13 68.48
CA PRO A 239 -11.94 -4.68 67.20
C PRO A 239 -13.08 -4.41 66.21
N SER A 240 -12.81 -3.59 65.19
CA SER A 240 -13.71 -3.33 64.07
C SER A 240 -13.24 -4.06 62.82
N CYS A 241 -14.10 -4.93 62.30
CA CYS A 241 -13.85 -5.70 61.08
C CYS A 241 -14.30 -4.86 59.88
N ASP A 242 -13.39 -4.55 58.98
CA ASP A 242 -13.70 -3.95 57.68
C ASP A 242 -13.30 -4.95 56.59
N VAL A 243 -14.31 -5.52 55.92
CA VAL A 243 -14.13 -6.47 54.80
C VAL A 243 -14.41 -5.82 53.43
N GLY A 244 -14.55 -4.50 53.40
CA GLY A 244 -14.93 -3.74 52.22
C GLY A 244 -16.38 -3.95 51.77
N ASN A 245 -16.65 -3.53 50.54
CA ASN A 245 -17.96 -3.67 49.91
C ASN A 245 -18.14 -5.06 49.27
N ASN A 246 -19.39 -5.46 49.04
CA ASN A 246 -19.71 -6.65 48.27
C ASN A 246 -19.02 -6.66 46.91
N LEU A 247 -18.55 -7.83 46.49
CA LEU A 247 -17.77 -8.03 45.27
C LEU A 247 -18.63 -8.62 44.16
N THR A 248 -18.26 -8.35 42.91
CA THR A 248 -18.79 -9.04 41.74
C THR A 248 -17.61 -9.50 40.89
N THR A 249 -17.64 -10.74 40.40
CA THR A 249 -16.58 -11.30 39.56
C THR A 249 -17.14 -12.33 38.58
N ASP A 250 -16.40 -12.62 37.52
CA ASP A 250 -16.72 -13.74 36.65
C ASP A 250 -16.37 -15.09 37.28
N VAL A 251 -17.12 -16.13 36.91
CA VAL A 251 -16.78 -17.53 37.23
C VAL A 251 -15.39 -17.85 36.67
N ASN A 252 -14.57 -18.56 37.45
CA ASN A 252 -13.15 -18.89 37.22
C ASN A 252 -12.17 -17.71 37.27
N GLN A 253 -12.62 -16.49 37.54
CA GLN A 253 -11.73 -15.37 37.80
C GLN A 253 -11.32 -15.31 39.27
N MET A 254 -10.02 -15.14 39.53
CA MET A 254 -9.50 -14.98 40.89
C MET A 254 -9.83 -13.59 41.43
N VAL A 255 -10.29 -13.54 42.68
CA VAL A 255 -10.47 -12.31 43.46
C VAL A 255 -9.75 -12.38 44.80
N TYR A 256 -9.53 -11.22 45.40
CA TYR A 256 -9.01 -11.08 46.75
C TYR A 256 -10.14 -10.73 47.72
N LEU A 257 -10.19 -11.44 48.85
CA LEU A 257 -11.01 -11.09 50.01
C LEU A 257 -10.09 -10.32 50.96
N ASP A 258 -10.31 -9.01 51.11
CA ASP A 258 -9.41 -8.10 51.80
C ASP A 258 -10.07 -7.53 53.05
N ALA A 259 -9.46 -7.77 54.22
CA ALA A 259 -9.87 -7.19 55.49
C ALA A 259 -8.79 -6.31 56.14
N SER A 260 -7.85 -5.79 55.34
CA SER A 260 -6.67 -5.05 55.81
C SER A 260 -6.97 -3.73 56.52
N ASN A 261 -8.16 -3.16 56.30
CA ASN A 261 -8.63 -1.96 56.98
C ASN A 261 -9.20 -2.22 58.39
N SER A 262 -9.28 -3.48 58.83
CA SER A 262 -9.71 -3.82 60.18
C SER A 262 -8.79 -3.17 61.21
N ASN A 263 -9.37 -2.58 62.24
CA ASN A 263 -8.65 -1.80 63.24
C ASN A 263 -9.19 -2.04 64.65
N ASP A 264 -8.49 -1.50 65.64
CA ASP A 264 -8.89 -1.56 67.04
C ASP A 264 -8.86 -0.15 67.64
N ALA A 265 -9.93 0.23 68.34
CA ALA A 265 -10.11 1.58 68.88
C ALA A 265 -9.17 1.88 70.06
N ASP A 266 -8.70 0.84 70.76
CA ASP A 266 -7.75 0.95 71.86
C ASP A 266 -6.29 0.81 71.38
N GLY A 267 -6.10 0.45 70.11
CA GLY A 267 -4.80 0.27 69.46
C GLY A 267 -4.17 -1.10 69.72
N ASP A 268 -4.96 -2.10 70.12
CA ASP A 268 -4.49 -3.45 70.37
C ASP A 268 -4.11 -4.18 69.07
N THR A 269 -3.21 -5.17 69.19
CA THR A 269 -2.69 -5.89 68.02
C THR A 269 -3.64 -6.98 67.57
N LEU A 270 -4.19 -6.82 66.36
CA LEU A 270 -5.06 -7.81 65.74
C LEU A 270 -4.31 -9.11 65.39
N GLN A 271 -4.97 -10.24 65.62
CA GLN A 271 -4.43 -11.59 65.44
C GLN A 271 -5.49 -12.61 65.01
N ASN A 272 -5.03 -13.77 64.53
CA ASN A 272 -5.85 -14.90 64.08
C ASN A 272 -6.90 -14.59 63.00
N PRO A 273 -6.56 -13.87 61.90
CA PRO A 273 -7.52 -13.65 60.82
C PRO A 273 -7.98 -14.98 60.24
N PHE A 274 -9.27 -15.11 59.97
CA PHE A 274 -9.85 -16.33 59.40
C PHE A 274 -11.07 -16.05 58.52
N TRP A 275 -11.01 -16.54 57.28
CA TRP A 275 -12.10 -16.53 56.32
C TRP A 275 -12.77 -17.90 56.21
N ARG A 276 -14.10 -17.91 56.11
CA ARG A 276 -14.86 -19.12 55.78
C ARG A 276 -16.06 -18.83 54.89
N ILE A 277 -16.41 -19.79 54.05
CA ILE A 277 -17.65 -19.79 53.28
C ILE A 277 -18.79 -20.21 54.21
N ILE A 278 -19.82 -19.39 54.35
CA ILE A 278 -21.01 -19.69 55.15
C ILE A 278 -22.25 -19.99 54.28
N ASP A 279 -22.27 -19.51 53.04
CA ASP A 279 -23.28 -19.85 52.04
C ASP A 279 -22.65 -19.89 50.64
N ALA A 280 -23.10 -20.81 49.79
CA ALA A 280 -22.61 -21.00 48.42
C ALA A 280 -23.70 -21.62 47.53
N PRO A 281 -23.64 -21.44 46.19
CA PRO A 281 -24.61 -22.03 45.27
C PRO A 281 -24.59 -23.57 45.26
N GLU A 282 -25.72 -24.20 44.87
CA GLU A 282 -26.05 -25.63 45.11
C GLU A 282 -25.08 -26.65 44.48
N ASP A 283 -24.16 -26.23 43.60
CA ASP A 283 -23.19 -27.09 42.91
C ASP A 283 -21.73 -26.67 43.12
N SER A 284 -21.48 -25.71 44.00
CA SER A 284 -20.13 -25.22 44.27
C SER A 284 -19.30 -26.17 45.15
N THR A 285 -18.02 -26.36 44.79
CA THR A 285 -17.05 -27.19 45.54
C THR A 285 -15.75 -26.45 45.88
N VAL A 286 -15.64 -25.19 45.49
CA VAL A 286 -14.51 -24.29 45.74
C VAL A 286 -14.15 -24.16 47.23
N LEU A 287 -12.85 -23.96 47.48
CA LEU A 287 -12.30 -23.62 48.80
C LEU A 287 -11.57 -22.27 48.72
N ILE A 288 -11.49 -21.57 49.85
CA ILE A 288 -10.69 -20.35 49.98
C ILE A 288 -9.21 -20.72 50.04
N THR A 289 -8.39 -20.03 49.25
CA THR A 289 -6.93 -20.13 49.29
C THR A 289 -6.39 -19.14 50.32
N ASN A 290 -5.49 -19.60 51.20
CA ASN A 290 -4.93 -18.82 52.32
C ASN A 290 -5.99 -18.23 53.28
N PRO A 291 -6.93 -19.04 53.82
CA PRO A 291 -8.03 -18.53 54.63
C PRO A 291 -7.60 -17.90 55.97
N SER A 292 -6.35 -18.13 56.42
CA SER A 292 -5.82 -17.55 57.65
C SER A 292 -4.99 -16.28 57.44
N SER A 293 -5.18 -15.62 56.30
CA SER A 293 -4.53 -14.36 55.93
C SER A 293 -5.52 -13.21 56.06
N ILE A 294 -5.02 -12.00 56.32
CA ILE A 294 -5.83 -10.78 56.28
C ILE A 294 -6.33 -10.47 54.86
N ILE A 295 -5.59 -10.94 53.84
CA ILE A 295 -5.98 -10.96 52.43
C ILE A 295 -5.97 -12.43 51.96
N ALA A 296 -7.13 -12.96 51.60
CA ALA A 296 -7.30 -14.32 51.09
C ALA A 296 -7.65 -14.33 49.59
N GLU A 297 -7.48 -15.46 48.91
CA GLU A 297 -7.75 -15.62 47.48
C GLU A 297 -8.96 -16.54 47.27
N PHE A 298 -9.82 -16.19 46.32
CA PHE A 298 -11.01 -16.97 45.99
C PHE A 298 -11.27 -16.99 44.47
N THR A 299 -11.74 -18.13 43.95
CA THR A 299 -12.07 -18.30 42.53
C THR A 299 -13.39 -19.06 42.42
N PRO A 300 -14.52 -18.39 42.15
CA PRO A 300 -15.83 -19.06 42.08
C PRO A 300 -15.87 -20.06 40.92
N ASP A 301 -16.52 -21.22 41.15
CA ASP A 301 -16.67 -22.30 40.16
C ASP A 301 -18.07 -22.36 39.53
N VAL A 302 -19.04 -21.64 40.09
CA VAL A 302 -20.44 -21.61 39.64
C VAL A 302 -21.03 -20.21 39.77
N ILE A 303 -22.08 -19.92 38.99
CA ILE A 303 -22.83 -18.66 39.06
C ILE A 303 -23.63 -18.60 40.36
N GLY A 304 -23.66 -17.42 40.98
CA GLY A 304 -24.50 -17.11 42.13
C GLY A 304 -23.73 -16.43 43.26
N ASP A 305 -24.42 -16.25 44.38
CA ASP A 305 -23.86 -15.54 45.53
C ASP A 305 -23.10 -16.48 46.45
N PHE A 306 -21.88 -16.08 46.80
CA PHE A 306 -21.04 -16.66 47.83
C PHE A 306 -21.03 -15.71 49.03
N THR A 307 -21.38 -16.23 50.21
CA THR A 307 -21.30 -15.44 51.44
C THR A 307 -20.13 -15.93 52.28
N PHE A 308 -19.22 -15.02 52.60
CA PHE A 308 -18.08 -15.25 53.47
C PHE A 308 -18.31 -14.63 54.85
N GLU A 309 -17.78 -15.26 55.89
CA GLU A 309 -17.62 -14.67 57.21
C GLU A 309 -16.13 -14.49 57.49
N PHE A 310 -15.72 -13.27 57.80
CA PHE A 310 -14.39 -12.95 58.32
C PHE A 310 -14.42 -12.89 59.84
N TYR A 311 -13.29 -13.25 60.47
CA TYR A 311 -13.07 -13.21 61.91
C TYR A 311 -11.66 -12.71 62.20
N ILE A 312 -11.51 -11.83 63.18
CA ILE A 312 -10.22 -11.42 63.76
C ILE A 312 -10.41 -11.06 65.25
N ASP A 313 -9.37 -11.26 66.08
CA ASP A 313 -9.40 -10.96 67.52
C ASP A 313 -8.21 -10.10 67.97
N ASP A 314 -8.35 -9.39 69.10
CA ASP A 314 -7.31 -8.56 69.74
C ASP A 314 -6.62 -9.30 70.92
N GLY A 315 -7.09 -10.52 71.24
CA GLY A 315 -6.66 -11.34 72.38
C GLY A 315 -7.59 -11.31 73.60
N GLU A 316 -8.54 -10.38 73.68
CA GLU A 316 -9.54 -10.25 74.73
C GLU A 316 -10.99 -10.30 74.18
N ASP A 317 -11.27 -9.64 73.05
CA ASP A 317 -12.55 -9.68 72.30
C ASP A 317 -12.32 -9.91 70.79
N PHE A 318 -13.40 -10.03 70.01
CA PHE A 318 -13.32 -10.34 68.58
C PHE A 318 -14.42 -9.65 67.77
N CYS A 319 -14.18 -9.51 66.47
CA CYS A 319 -15.21 -9.09 65.52
C CYS A 319 -15.47 -10.15 64.45
N LYS A 320 -16.64 -10.02 63.83
CA LYS A 320 -17.05 -10.81 62.67
C LYS A 320 -17.80 -9.91 61.71
N GLU A 321 -17.51 -10.05 60.44
CA GLU A 321 -18.23 -9.33 59.38
C GLU A 321 -18.46 -10.26 58.19
N THR A 322 -19.53 -9.99 57.44
CA THR A 322 -19.91 -10.78 56.26
C THR A 322 -19.65 -10.04 54.97
N LEU A 323 -19.11 -10.75 53.99
CA LEU A 323 -18.88 -10.25 52.63
C LEU A 323 -19.64 -11.12 51.64
N VAL A 324 -20.42 -10.51 50.75
CA VAL A 324 -21.08 -11.22 49.65
C VAL A 324 -20.30 -11.00 48.37
N LEU A 325 -20.03 -12.09 47.65
CA LEU A 325 -19.48 -12.08 46.31
C LEU A 325 -20.49 -12.68 45.34
N THR A 326 -20.92 -11.89 44.36
CA THR A 326 -21.80 -12.35 43.29
C THR A 326 -20.95 -12.81 42.10
N ALA A 327 -20.96 -14.11 41.82
CA ALA A 327 -20.31 -14.68 40.65
C ALA A 327 -21.26 -14.64 39.44
N VAL A 328 -20.84 -14.01 38.36
CA VAL A 328 -21.58 -13.88 37.10
C VAL A 328 -20.83 -14.55 35.94
N ILE A 329 -21.46 -14.63 34.77
CA ILE A 329 -20.74 -14.91 33.53
C ILE A 329 -21.06 -13.77 32.57
N THR A 330 -20.03 -13.06 32.16
CA THR A 330 -20.08 -12.06 31.10
C THR A 330 -19.76 -12.70 29.74
N VAL A 331 -20.23 -12.07 28.67
CA VAL A 331 -19.92 -12.51 27.30
C VAL A 331 -18.42 -12.29 27.04
N PRO A 332 -17.71 -13.20 26.35
CA PRO A 332 -16.31 -12.98 26.02
C PRO A 332 -16.15 -11.77 25.11
N GLU A 333 -14.99 -11.14 25.19
CA GLU A 333 -14.61 -10.05 24.30
C GLU A 333 -13.14 -10.24 23.93
N ILE A 334 -12.84 -10.16 22.63
CA ILE A 334 -11.52 -10.41 22.07
C ILE A 334 -11.02 -9.19 21.30
N THR A 335 -9.73 -8.91 21.43
CA THR A 335 -9.02 -7.82 20.75
C THR A 335 -7.80 -8.37 20.00
N PRO A 336 -7.48 -7.87 18.80
CA PRO A 336 -8.17 -6.81 18.06
C PRO A 336 -9.57 -7.23 17.55
N PHE A 337 -10.50 -6.27 17.46
CA PHE A 337 -11.87 -6.51 17.00
C PHE A 337 -11.95 -6.72 15.48
N THR A 338 -11.05 -6.10 14.73
CA THR A 338 -10.91 -6.23 13.28
C THR A 338 -9.43 -6.40 12.93
N VAL A 339 -9.14 -7.27 11.97
CA VAL A 339 -7.79 -7.49 11.42
C VAL A 339 -7.92 -7.59 9.90
N SER A 340 -7.01 -7.00 9.14
CA SER A 340 -6.96 -7.19 7.69
C SER A 340 -5.54 -7.56 7.26
N GLN A 341 -5.43 -8.51 6.32
CA GLN A 341 -4.14 -8.91 5.76
C GLN A 341 -4.28 -9.40 4.31
N SER A 342 -3.44 -8.87 3.43
CA SER A 342 -3.21 -9.42 2.09
C SER A 342 -2.06 -10.41 2.13
N LEU A 343 -2.28 -11.61 1.60
CA LEU A 343 -1.32 -12.72 1.62
C LEU A 343 -0.89 -13.07 0.21
N THR A 344 0.29 -13.68 0.08
CA THR A 344 0.79 -14.21 -1.20
C THR A 344 0.80 -15.73 -1.17
N LYS A 345 0.22 -16.36 -2.18
CA LYS A 345 0.24 -17.82 -2.35
C LYS A 345 1.67 -18.37 -2.27
N GLY A 346 1.87 -19.40 -1.46
CA GLY A 346 3.18 -20.03 -1.25
C GLY A 346 4.10 -19.33 -0.24
N THR A 347 3.72 -18.17 0.30
CA THR A 347 4.49 -17.42 1.31
C THR A 347 3.90 -17.61 2.72
N GLU A 348 4.73 -17.86 3.73
CA GLU A 348 4.26 -17.98 5.12
C GLU A 348 3.71 -16.64 5.63
N MET A 349 2.50 -16.65 6.20
CA MET A 349 1.85 -15.45 6.73
C MET A 349 2.49 -15.00 8.05
N THR A 350 2.28 -13.73 8.41
CA THR A 350 2.44 -13.31 9.81
C THR A 350 1.25 -13.78 10.62
N ASP A 351 1.48 -14.45 11.74
CA ASP A 351 0.41 -14.99 12.58
C ASP A 351 -0.54 -13.90 13.09
N ILE A 352 -1.83 -14.18 13.07
CA ILE A 352 -2.85 -13.35 13.71
C ILE A 352 -3.17 -13.97 15.07
N THR A 353 -3.13 -13.17 16.13
CA THR A 353 -3.40 -13.61 17.51
C THR A 353 -4.39 -12.67 18.19
N PHE A 354 -5.21 -13.22 19.10
CA PHE A 354 -6.21 -12.48 19.86
C PHE A 354 -5.90 -12.50 21.36
N SER A 355 -6.28 -11.43 22.05
CA SER A 355 -6.27 -11.32 23.51
C SER A 355 -7.70 -11.24 24.05
N SER A 356 -7.96 -11.90 25.18
CA SER A 356 -9.26 -11.82 25.87
C SER A 356 -9.29 -10.62 26.80
N ILE A 357 -10.30 -9.76 26.66
CA ILE A 357 -10.54 -8.59 27.52
C ILE A 357 -11.91 -8.63 28.24
N GLY A 358 -12.79 -9.55 27.83
CA GLY A 358 -14.08 -9.78 28.47
C GLY A 358 -14.13 -11.08 29.27
N GLY A 359 -15.32 -11.70 29.31
CA GLY A 359 -15.54 -12.96 30.02
C GLY A 359 -14.63 -14.10 29.54
N HIS A 360 -14.37 -15.06 30.43
CA HIS A 360 -13.51 -16.20 30.14
C HIS A 360 -13.97 -17.00 28.89
N ILE A 361 -13.04 -17.25 27.97
CA ILE A 361 -13.28 -17.99 26.72
C ILE A 361 -13.25 -19.50 26.97
N VAL A 362 -14.28 -20.23 26.53
CA VAL A 362 -14.34 -21.70 26.65
C VAL A 362 -13.91 -22.39 25.36
N SER A 363 -14.21 -21.80 24.21
CA SER A 363 -13.84 -22.33 22.89
C SER A 363 -13.77 -21.21 21.85
N MET A 364 -12.91 -21.37 20.85
CA MET A 364 -12.86 -20.47 19.70
C MET A 364 -13.16 -21.20 18.38
N GLU A 365 -13.77 -20.50 17.43
CA GLU A 365 -14.08 -20.99 16.09
C GLU A 365 -13.97 -19.86 15.05
N ILE A 366 -13.84 -20.21 13.77
CA ILE A 366 -13.75 -19.25 12.66
C ILE A 366 -14.69 -19.67 11.52
N HIS A 367 -15.34 -18.69 10.88
CA HIS A 367 -16.22 -18.93 9.73
C HIS A 367 -16.14 -17.79 8.69
N PRO A 368 -16.04 -18.07 7.37
CA PRO A 368 -16.00 -19.39 6.73
C PRO A 368 -14.71 -20.18 7.02
N GLU A 369 -14.60 -21.41 6.52
CA GLU A 369 -13.35 -22.19 6.64
C GLU A 369 -12.20 -21.47 5.92
N LEU A 370 -11.01 -21.46 6.54
CA LEU A 370 -9.82 -20.83 5.96
C LEU A 370 -9.39 -21.52 4.65
N PRO A 371 -8.80 -20.78 3.70
CA PRO A 371 -8.29 -21.36 2.46
C PRO A 371 -7.17 -22.38 2.73
N GLY A 372 -6.92 -23.25 1.75
CA GLY A 372 -5.91 -24.30 1.86
C GLY A 372 -4.55 -23.76 2.30
N GLY A 373 -3.90 -24.46 3.25
CA GLY A 373 -2.58 -24.11 3.75
C GLY A 373 -2.55 -23.15 4.94
N LEU A 374 -3.67 -22.49 5.26
CA LEU A 374 -3.86 -21.78 6.52
C LEU A 374 -4.52 -22.69 7.58
N SER A 375 -4.30 -22.36 8.85
CA SER A 375 -4.79 -23.12 9.99
C SER A 375 -5.26 -22.19 11.12
N PHE A 376 -6.28 -22.64 11.85
CA PHE A 376 -6.83 -21.96 13.02
C PHE A 376 -6.66 -22.84 14.26
N ASP A 377 -6.12 -22.27 15.34
CA ASP A 377 -6.03 -22.91 16.66
C ASP A 377 -7.30 -22.65 17.48
N ASP A 378 -8.06 -23.70 17.78
CA ASP A 378 -9.34 -23.64 18.49
C ASP A 378 -9.25 -23.28 19.98
N GLN A 379 -8.03 -23.24 20.54
CA GLN A 379 -7.77 -22.84 21.93
C GLN A 379 -7.31 -21.40 22.06
N SER A 380 -6.46 -20.93 21.14
CA SER A 380 -5.84 -19.60 21.21
C SER A 380 -6.41 -18.58 20.23
N GLY A 381 -7.18 -19.03 19.23
CA GLY A 381 -7.65 -18.20 18.13
C GLY A 381 -6.57 -17.85 17.10
N ARG A 382 -5.35 -18.41 17.23
CA ARG A 382 -4.22 -18.09 16.34
C ARG A 382 -4.49 -18.59 14.91
N ILE A 383 -4.37 -17.68 13.94
CA ILE A 383 -4.37 -18.00 12.50
C ILE A 383 -2.93 -18.01 12.01
N SER A 384 -2.50 -19.10 11.36
CA SER A 384 -1.13 -19.26 10.86
C SER A 384 -1.05 -20.21 9.67
N GLY A 385 0.02 -20.11 8.87
CA GLY A 385 0.31 -21.06 7.79
C GLY A 385 0.82 -20.40 6.51
N THR A 386 0.75 -21.16 5.42
CA THR A 386 1.18 -20.74 4.07
C THR A 386 0.03 -21.02 3.11
N PRO A 387 -0.67 -20.01 2.57
CA PRO A 387 -1.82 -20.24 1.72
C PRO A 387 -1.38 -20.90 0.41
N THR A 388 -2.14 -21.90 -0.04
CA THR A 388 -1.82 -22.69 -1.24
C THR A 388 -2.67 -22.34 -2.45
N GLU A 389 -3.69 -21.50 -2.28
CA GLU A 389 -4.67 -21.13 -3.31
C GLU A 389 -4.98 -19.65 -3.20
N VAL A 390 -5.23 -19.00 -4.35
CA VAL A 390 -5.66 -17.59 -4.40
C VAL A 390 -7.08 -17.45 -3.87
N MET A 391 -7.37 -16.30 -3.29
CA MET A 391 -8.64 -16.01 -2.65
C MET A 391 -8.91 -14.51 -2.78
N ALA A 392 -10.07 -14.16 -3.33
CA ALA A 392 -10.55 -12.79 -3.28
C ALA A 392 -10.73 -12.35 -1.81
N GLU A 393 -10.78 -11.04 -1.58
CA GLU A 393 -11.01 -10.53 -0.23
C GLU A 393 -12.24 -11.18 0.41
N THR A 394 -12.02 -11.84 1.54
CA THR A 394 -13.02 -12.63 2.24
C THR A 394 -12.98 -12.27 3.72
N ILE A 395 -14.15 -11.99 4.29
CA ILE A 395 -14.30 -11.68 5.70
C ILE A 395 -14.58 -12.97 6.47
N PHE A 396 -13.71 -13.27 7.42
CA PHE A 396 -13.83 -14.32 8.41
C PHE A 396 -14.31 -13.75 9.72
N THR A 397 -15.25 -14.41 10.39
CA THR A 397 -15.65 -14.09 11.75
C THR A 397 -15.03 -15.11 12.68
N VAL A 398 -14.24 -14.63 13.64
CA VAL A 398 -13.72 -15.40 14.77
C VAL A 398 -14.70 -15.25 15.92
N TYR A 399 -15.13 -16.36 16.50
CA TYR A 399 -16.05 -16.40 17.63
C TYR A 399 -15.30 -16.90 18.87
N ALA A 400 -15.42 -16.16 19.96
CA ALA A 400 -14.96 -16.55 21.29
C ALA A 400 -16.18 -16.86 22.16
N ASN A 401 -16.37 -18.14 22.50
CA ASN A 401 -17.63 -18.63 23.04
C ASN A 401 -17.53 -18.98 24.53
N ASN A 402 -18.57 -18.64 25.30
CA ASN A 402 -18.85 -19.21 26.61
C ASN A 402 -20.37 -19.39 26.82
N SER A 403 -20.81 -19.74 28.03
CA SER A 403 -22.24 -19.99 28.30
C SER A 403 -23.12 -18.74 28.37
N ALA A 404 -22.55 -17.54 28.49
CA ALA A 404 -23.29 -16.26 28.43
C ALA A 404 -23.47 -15.77 26.99
N GLY A 405 -22.56 -16.12 26.08
CA GLY A 405 -22.66 -15.77 24.68
C GLY A 405 -21.33 -15.89 23.94
N SER A 406 -21.25 -15.19 22.81
CA SER A 406 -20.10 -15.20 21.92
C SER A 406 -19.59 -13.77 21.70
N GLY A 407 -18.32 -13.54 22.01
CA GLY A 407 -17.58 -12.39 21.49
C GLY A 407 -17.17 -12.66 20.05
N THR A 408 -17.08 -11.62 19.23
CA THR A 408 -16.69 -11.76 17.82
C THR A 408 -15.60 -10.79 17.45
N ALA A 409 -14.68 -11.24 16.61
CA ALA A 409 -13.75 -10.39 15.86
C ALA A 409 -13.86 -10.73 14.37
N THR A 410 -13.61 -9.77 13.50
CA THR A 410 -13.54 -10.00 12.06
C THR A 410 -12.09 -10.02 11.58
N VAL A 411 -11.79 -10.92 10.66
CA VAL A 411 -10.50 -11.01 9.98
C VAL A 411 -10.77 -10.98 8.49
N THR A 412 -10.29 -9.97 7.80
CA THR A 412 -10.36 -9.87 6.35
C THR A 412 -9.06 -10.42 5.76
N LEU A 413 -9.14 -11.44 4.90
CA LEU A 413 -7.98 -11.99 4.21
C LEU A 413 -8.20 -11.93 2.70
N SER A 414 -7.15 -11.63 1.96
CA SER A 414 -7.04 -11.90 0.52
C SER A 414 -5.77 -12.70 0.25
N VAL A 415 -5.76 -13.53 -0.80
CA VAL A 415 -4.56 -14.25 -1.26
C VAL A 415 -4.35 -13.98 -2.74
N ILE A 416 -3.26 -13.28 -3.05
CA ILE A 416 -2.83 -13.00 -4.43
C ILE A 416 -1.81 -14.03 -4.94
N GLU A 417 -1.67 -14.14 -6.26
CA GLU A 417 -0.66 -15.01 -6.88
C GLU A 417 0.75 -14.46 -6.60
N GLN A 418 1.75 -15.34 -6.63
CA GLN A 418 3.14 -14.96 -6.38
C GLN A 418 3.69 -14.15 -7.56
N GLY A 419 4.13 -12.91 -7.32
CA GLY A 419 4.97 -12.14 -8.25
C GLY A 419 6.39 -12.71 -8.36
N TYR A 420 7.26 -12.06 -9.12
CA TYR A 420 8.67 -12.46 -9.21
C TYR A 420 9.45 -12.13 -7.93
N ASP A 421 10.55 -12.83 -7.66
CA ASP A 421 11.42 -12.56 -6.52
C ASP A 421 12.20 -11.27 -6.77
N ALA A 422 11.83 -10.18 -6.10
CA ALA A 422 12.50 -8.87 -6.22
C ALA A 422 13.98 -8.90 -5.81
N THR A 423 14.42 -9.94 -5.09
CA THR A 423 15.82 -10.11 -4.71
C THR A 423 16.64 -10.87 -5.76
N ASP A 424 16.00 -11.59 -6.70
CA ASP A 424 16.63 -12.34 -7.78
C ASP A 424 15.79 -12.27 -9.08
N LEU A 425 16.13 -11.31 -9.92
CA LEU A 425 15.41 -10.97 -11.14
C LEU A 425 15.71 -11.89 -12.32
N ALA A 426 16.47 -12.97 -12.14
CA ALA A 426 16.85 -13.81 -13.29
C ALA A 426 15.66 -14.44 -14.02
N GLN A 427 14.66 -14.93 -13.26
CA GLN A 427 13.48 -15.53 -13.87
C GLN A 427 12.62 -14.46 -14.55
N PHE A 428 12.45 -13.31 -13.90
CA PHE A 428 11.76 -12.15 -14.47
C PHE A 428 12.33 -11.78 -15.84
N TRP A 429 13.65 -11.60 -15.94
CA TRP A 429 14.28 -11.25 -17.21
C TRP A 429 14.22 -12.34 -18.27
N LEU A 430 14.29 -13.62 -17.90
CA LEU A 430 14.10 -14.71 -18.87
C LEU A 430 12.72 -14.68 -19.53
N ASP A 431 11.70 -14.23 -18.79
CA ASP A 431 10.31 -14.22 -19.24
C ASP A 431 9.96 -12.95 -20.03
N PHE A 432 10.61 -11.80 -19.75
CA PHE A 432 10.26 -10.51 -20.35
C PHE A 432 11.06 -10.10 -21.59
N PHE A 433 12.29 -10.59 -21.77
CA PHE A 433 13.05 -10.25 -22.98
C PHE A 433 12.40 -10.85 -24.23
N GLN A 434 12.30 -10.03 -25.28
CA GLN A 434 11.71 -10.39 -26.56
C GLN A 434 12.78 -10.94 -27.52
N CYS A 435 12.38 -11.34 -28.73
CA CYS A 435 13.30 -11.75 -29.80
C CYS A 435 14.18 -12.98 -29.49
N GLN A 436 13.81 -13.75 -28.47
CA GLN A 436 14.55 -14.95 -28.05
C GLN A 436 14.29 -16.15 -28.95
N SER A 437 13.06 -16.30 -29.45
CA SER A 437 12.65 -17.39 -30.32
C SER A 437 12.45 -16.92 -31.77
N SER A 438 12.43 -17.83 -32.74
CA SER A 438 12.15 -17.47 -34.14
C SER A 438 10.73 -16.96 -34.37
N ASP A 439 9.80 -17.29 -33.47
CA ASP A 439 8.39 -16.90 -33.60
C ASP A 439 8.16 -15.46 -33.09
N ASP A 440 9.08 -14.93 -32.27
CA ASP A 440 9.03 -13.58 -31.67
C ASP A 440 9.96 -12.57 -32.38
N ARG A 441 10.29 -12.84 -33.65
CA ARG A 441 11.20 -12.01 -34.46
C ARG A 441 10.47 -11.52 -35.71
N PRO A 442 9.60 -10.50 -35.61
CA PRO A 442 8.96 -9.93 -36.78
C PRO A 442 10.02 -9.41 -37.76
N SER A 443 9.72 -9.49 -39.06
CA SER A 443 10.49 -8.73 -40.05
C SER A 443 10.13 -7.26 -39.89
N VAL A 444 11.14 -6.42 -39.73
CA VAL A 444 10.97 -4.96 -39.60
C VAL A 444 11.64 -4.23 -40.75
N ASP A 445 11.07 -3.09 -41.11
CA ASP A 445 11.51 -2.21 -42.20
C ASP A 445 12.19 -0.93 -41.67
N ASP A 446 13.20 -0.44 -42.41
CA ASP A 446 13.79 0.89 -42.18
C ASP A 446 13.09 1.88 -43.10
N LEU A 447 12.11 2.59 -42.55
CA LEU A 447 11.21 3.48 -43.30
C LEU A 447 11.94 4.68 -43.91
N THR A 448 13.19 4.94 -43.52
CA THR A 448 14.04 5.97 -44.16
C THR A 448 14.48 5.57 -45.56
N THR A 449 14.48 4.27 -45.90
CA THR A 449 14.88 3.78 -47.22
C THR A 449 13.69 3.50 -48.13
N SER A 450 13.94 3.49 -49.44
CA SER A 450 12.92 3.11 -50.44
C SER A 450 12.86 1.61 -50.71
N ALA A 451 13.79 0.84 -50.15
CA ALA A 451 13.77 -0.60 -50.21
C ALA A 451 12.93 -1.13 -49.04
N VAL A 452 12.39 -2.34 -49.20
CA VAL A 452 11.74 -3.04 -48.09
C VAL A 452 12.79 -3.96 -47.50
N GLU A 453 13.31 -3.56 -46.35
CA GLU A 453 14.19 -4.35 -45.53
C GLU A 453 13.39 -5.46 -44.81
N ASN A 454 14.10 -6.46 -44.30
CA ASN A 454 13.49 -7.53 -43.48
C ASN A 454 14.45 -7.81 -42.33
N HIS A 455 14.81 -6.75 -41.60
CA HIS A 455 15.63 -6.87 -40.41
C HIS A 455 14.86 -7.69 -39.37
N GLN A 456 15.57 -8.42 -38.52
CA GLN A 456 14.97 -9.18 -37.43
C GLN A 456 15.82 -8.99 -36.19
N CYS A 457 15.18 -8.64 -35.08
CA CYS A 457 15.82 -8.63 -33.78
C CYS A 457 16.32 -10.03 -33.38
N GLU A 458 17.38 -10.08 -32.59
CA GLU A 458 17.88 -11.31 -32.00
C GLU A 458 18.41 -11.00 -30.60
N VAL A 459 17.88 -11.73 -29.61
CA VAL A 459 18.34 -11.67 -28.22
C VAL A 459 18.57 -13.09 -27.71
N SER A 460 19.60 -13.29 -26.90
CA SER A 460 19.87 -14.54 -26.19
C SER A 460 20.34 -14.22 -24.77
N ILE A 461 19.71 -14.84 -23.78
CA ILE A 461 20.05 -14.64 -22.38
C ILE A 461 20.70 -15.89 -21.82
N THR A 462 21.82 -15.70 -21.14
CA THR A 462 22.40 -16.73 -20.28
C THR A 462 22.55 -16.21 -18.87
N VAL A 463 22.16 -17.02 -17.89
CA VAL A 463 22.20 -16.63 -16.49
C VAL A 463 23.35 -17.35 -15.80
N ASN A 464 24.18 -16.59 -15.08
CA ASN A 464 25.20 -17.13 -14.19
C ASN A 464 24.82 -16.92 -12.70
N GLU A 465 25.74 -17.21 -11.77
CA GLU A 465 25.46 -17.12 -10.33
C GLU A 465 25.15 -15.68 -9.85
N THR A 466 25.57 -14.66 -10.59
CA THR A 466 25.51 -13.24 -10.15
C THR A 466 24.91 -12.30 -11.20
N HIS A 467 24.95 -12.66 -12.48
CA HIS A 467 24.59 -11.78 -13.58
C HIS A 467 23.78 -12.52 -14.65
N LEU A 468 23.00 -11.73 -15.39
CA LEU A 468 22.48 -12.05 -16.71
C LEU A 468 23.48 -11.59 -17.76
N ILE A 469 23.71 -12.43 -18.77
CA ILE A 469 24.48 -12.10 -19.95
C ILE A 469 23.52 -12.03 -21.13
N ILE A 470 23.40 -10.87 -21.75
CA ILE A 470 22.46 -10.59 -22.83
C ILE A 470 23.25 -10.40 -24.13
N ASP A 471 23.19 -11.38 -25.02
CA ASP A 471 23.72 -11.29 -26.37
C ASP A 471 22.63 -10.76 -27.32
N THR A 472 22.89 -9.71 -28.09
CA THR A 472 21.89 -9.13 -29.00
C THR A 472 22.50 -8.55 -30.29
N ASN A 473 21.68 -8.45 -31.34
CA ASN A 473 22.05 -7.84 -32.62
C ASN A 473 21.65 -6.35 -32.77
N GLY A 474 21.05 -5.73 -31.74
CA GLY A 474 20.74 -4.30 -31.72
C GLY A 474 19.71 -3.82 -32.73
N ILE A 475 18.88 -4.72 -33.26
CA ILE A 475 17.77 -4.40 -34.17
C ILE A 475 16.47 -4.40 -33.36
N PRO A 476 15.58 -3.41 -33.52
CA PRO A 476 14.29 -3.37 -32.84
C PRO A 476 13.31 -4.43 -33.38
N ASN A 477 12.25 -4.69 -32.63
CA ASN A 477 11.15 -5.58 -33.00
C ASN A 477 9.96 -4.85 -33.67
N HIS A 478 10.12 -3.58 -34.00
CA HIS A 478 9.15 -2.75 -34.72
C HIS A 478 9.85 -2.03 -35.88
N ASP A 479 9.06 -1.54 -36.85
CA ASP A 479 9.59 -0.69 -37.94
C ASP A 479 10.15 0.61 -37.36
N PHE A 480 11.17 1.15 -37.99
CA PHE A 480 11.93 2.28 -37.44
C PHE A 480 12.46 3.20 -38.54
N GLU A 481 13.03 4.34 -38.14
CA GLU A 481 13.70 5.26 -39.04
C GLU A 481 15.16 5.48 -38.61
N SER A 482 16.09 5.32 -39.56
CA SER A 482 17.50 5.66 -39.36
C SER A 482 17.83 7.15 -39.52
N THR A 483 16.88 7.95 -40.00
CA THR A 483 16.93 9.42 -40.14
C THR A 483 18.19 9.98 -40.85
N LEU A 484 18.78 11.09 -40.37
CA LEU A 484 19.86 11.85 -41.02
C LEU A 484 21.13 11.05 -41.29
N ALA A 485 21.49 10.10 -40.42
CA ALA A 485 22.69 9.27 -40.59
C ALA A 485 22.61 8.42 -41.86
N CYS A 486 21.41 7.91 -42.16
CA CYS A 486 21.14 7.16 -43.39
C CYS A 486 21.08 8.08 -44.61
N SER A 487 20.25 9.12 -44.57
CA SER A 487 19.95 9.95 -45.74
C SER A 487 21.10 10.88 -46.16
N GLY A 488 21.91 11.36 -45.21
CA GLY A 488 23.06 12.24 -45.44
C GLY A 488 24.43 11.53 -45.44
N GLY A 489 24.57 10.46 -44.66
CA GLY A 489 25.84 9.74 -44.44
C GLY A 489 25.95 8.39 -45.14
N GLY A 490 24.82 7.75 -45.48
CA GLY A 490 24.78 6.37 -45.98
C GLY A 490 25.00 5.31 -44.88
N ASP A 491 24.95 5.71 -43.61
CA ASP A 491 25.14 4.86 -42.44
C ASP A 491 23.78 4.45 -41.83
N CYS A 492 22.93 3.83 -42.66
CA CYS A 492 21.64 3.30 -42.20
C CYS A 492 21.86 2.18 -41.17
N THR A 493 20.83 1.91 -40.36
CA THR A 493 20.88 0.88 -39.32
C THR A 493 21.33 -0.47 -39.88
N SER A 494 22.18 -1.16 -39.12
CA SER A 494 22.68 -2.48 -39.45
C SER A 494 22.91 -3.29 -38.19
N GLU A 495 22.79 -4.61 -38.27
CA GLU A 495 23.02 -5.51 -37.13
C GLU A 495 24.37 -5.25 -36.44
N LYS A 496 24.34 -5.10 -35.12
CA LYS A 496 25.50 -4.92 -34.24
C LYS A 496 25.50 -5.96 -33.14
N ASN A 497 26.60 -6.68 -32.96
CA ASN A 497 26.67 -7.66 -31.88
C ASN A 497 27.05 -6.98 -30.56
N TYR A 498 26.16 -7.07 -29.58
CA TYR A 498 26.35 -6.59 -28.21
C TYR A 498 26.30 -7.76 -27.22
N VAL A 499 26.99 -7.60 -26.09
CA VAL A 499 27.07 -8.58 -24.99
C VAL A 499 27.04 -7.85 -23.66
N TRP A 500 25.86 -7.74 -23.04
CA TRP A 500 25.67 -6.99 -21.81
C TRP A 500 25.80 -7.90 -20.58
N SER A 501 26.34 -7.38 -19.49
CA SER A 501 26.44 -8.05 -18.19
C SER A 501 25.63 -7.26 -17.18
N ILE A 502 24.55 -7.85 -16.66
CA ILE A 502 23.59 -7.15 -15.80
C ILE A 502 23.46 -7.90 -14.47
N PRO A 503 23.54 -7.24 -13.31
CA PRO A 503 23.29 -7.88 -12.03
C PRO A 503 21.90 -8.52 -11.97
N ARG A 504 21.81 -9.79 -11.58
CA ARG A 504 20.49 -10.44 -11.36
C ARG A 504 19.91 -10.14 -9.98
N ASN A 505 20.76 -9.72 -9.05
CA ASN A 505 20.39 -9.34 -7.68
C ASN A 505 20.78 -7.87 -7.52
N PRO A 506 19.94 -6.90 -7.93
CA PRO A 506 20.27 -5.49 -7.83
C PRO A 506 20.42 -5.08 -6.35
N THR A 507 21.44 -4.26 -6.06
CA THR A 507 21.76 -3.81 -4.70
C THR A 507 21.83 -2.31 -4.65
N ASN A 508 21.02 -1.68 -3.79
CA ASN A 508 21.02 -0.23 -3.59
C ASN A 508 22.43 0.29 -3.31
N ASP A 509 22.84 1.30 -4.06
CA ASP A 509 24.07 2.01 -3.77
C ASP A 509 23.88 2.90 -2.55
N THR A 510 24.73 2.67 -1.55
CA THR A 510 24.76 3.42 -0.28
C THR A 510 26.16 3.95 0.03
N THR A 511 27.08 3.85 -0.93
CA THR A 511 28.50 4.10 -0.72
C THR A 511 28.85 5.59 -0.83
N GLY A 512 28.18 6.31 -1.76
CA GLY A 512 28.37 7.73 -2.04
C GLY A 512 29.81 8.12 -2.41
N GLY A 513 30.04 9.42 -2.61
CA GLY A 513 31.34 9.95 -3.03
C GLY A 513 31.67 9.69 -4.51
N HIS A 514 30.64 9.45 -5.31
CA HIS A 514 30.72 9.27 -6.75
C HIS A 514 31.01 10.59 -7.47
N ASP A 515 31.43 10.49 -8.73
CA ASP A 515 31.47 11.68 -9.58
C ASP A 515 30.04 12.18 -9.78
N SER A 516 29.86 13.49 -9.64
CA SER A 516 28.56 14.16 -9.79
C SER A 516 28.55 15.12 -10.97
N THR A 517 29.55 15.06 -11.85
CA THR A 517 29.68 15.99 -12.97
C THR A 517 28.47 15.90 -13.89
N ASP A 518 27.97 14.69 -14.13
CA ASP A 518 26.96 14.42 -15.15
C ASP A 518 25.55 14.22 -14.53
N CYS A 519 25.47 14.28 -13.20
CA CYS A 519 24.24 14.22 -12.41
C CYS A 519 24.40 15.06 -11.12
N PRO A 520 24.58 16.39 -11.22
CA PRO A 520 24.94 17.25 -10.08
C PRO A 520 23.90 17.24 -8.96
N GLU A 521 22.62 17.06 -9.30
CA GLU A 521 21.52 16.98 -8.33
C GLU A 521 21.58 15.72 -7.46
N ALA A 522 22.18 14.62 -7.95
CA ALA A 522 22.45 13.44 -7.13
C ALA A 522 23.62 13.66 -6.15
N ASN A 523 24.39 14.74 -6.31
CA ASN A 523 25.40 15.21 -5.37
C ASN A 523 26.44 14.15 -4.94
N GLY A 524 26.72 13.20 -5.83
CA GLY A 524 27.66 12.09 -5.61
C GLY A 524 27.14 11.00 -4.67
N ASP A 525 25.85 11.00 -4.32
CA ASP A 525 25.21 9.94 -3.53
C ASP A 525 24.99 8.67 -4.37
N LYS A 526 24.89 8.82 -5.69
CA LYS A 526 24.66 7.77 -6.69
C LYS A 526 25.67 7.89 -7.84
N GLU A 527 25.99 6.77 -8.48
CA GLU A 527 26.81 6.76 -9.70
C GLU A 527 26.02 7.40 -10.86
N CYS A 528 26.59 8.39 -11.53
CA CYS A 528 25.94 9.00 -12.69
C CYS A 528 25.90 8.04 -13.88
N ALA A 529 24.87 8.17 -14.71
CA ALA A 529 24.87 7.58 -16.03
C ALA A 529 26.00 8.20 -16.88
N PRO A 530 26.63 7.43 -17.79
CA PRO A 530 27.70 7.95 -18.63
C PRO A 530 27.19 9.05 -19.56
N ASP A 531 28.00 10.10 -19.73
CA ASP A 531 27.79 11.19 -20.71
C ASP A 531 27.46 10.69 -22.12
N ARG A 532 28.06 9.56 -22.53
CA ARG A 532 27.93 9.03 -23.88
C ARG A 532 27.78 7.52 -23.91
N GLY A 533 26.93 7.08 -24.83
CA GLY A 533 26.63 5.67 -25.06
C GLY A 533 25.44 5.14 -24.26
N ALA A 534 25.40 3.82 -24.15
CA ALA A 534 24.29 3.12 -23.54
C ALA A 534 24.30 3.28 -22.01
N VAL A 535 23.10 3.45 -21.44
CA VAL A 535 22.85 3.50 -20.00
C VAL A 535 22.02 2.29 -19.52
N ALA A 536 21.33 1.65 -20.47
CA ALA A 536 20.44 0.52 -20.26
C ALA A 536 20.28 -0.29 -21.55
N VAL A 537 19.65 -1.46 -21.43
CA VAL A 537 19.32 -2.35 -22.54
C VAL A 537 17.82 -2.52 -22.60
N SER A 538 17.20 -2.24 -23.74
CA SER A 538 15.77 -2.52 -23.92
C SER A 538 15.51 -4.03 -23.99
N ILE A 539 14.27 -4.47 -23.74
CA ILE A 539 13.92 -5.89 -23.78
C ILE A 539 13.96 -6.51 -25.20
N ASN A 540 14.03 -5.71 -26.26
CA ASN A 540 14.29 -6.20 -27.63
C ASN A 540 15.79 -6.21 -27.98
N GLY A 541 16.65 -5.77 -27.05
CA GLY A 541 18.11 -5.80 -27.16
C GLY A 541 18.74 -4.55 -27.80
N VAL A 542 17.93 -3.54 -28.10
CA VAL A 542 18.42 -2.24 -28.57
C VAL A 542 19.01 -1.46 -27.38
N PRO A 543 20.17 -0.77 -27.55
CA PRO A 543 20.69 0.12 -26.52
C PRO A 543 19.75 1.29 -26.22
N ILE A 544 19.62 1.62 -24.93
CA ILE A 544 18.98 2.87 -24.47
C ILE A 544 20.10 3.83 -24.11
N TYR A 545 20.08 5.02 -24.70
CA TYR A 545 21.11 6.03 -24.50
C TYR A 545 20.66 7.06 -23.48
N GLY A 546 21.64 7.62 -22.78
CA GLY A 546 21.41 8.64 -21.75
C GLY A 546 21.07 10.00 -22.37
N PRO A 547 20.49 10.91 -21.57
CA PRO A 547 20.08 12.23 -22.03
C PRO A 547 21.24 13.15 -22.44
N GLU A 548 22.49 12.79 -22.15
CA GLU A 548 23.68 13.60 -22.46
C GLU A 548 24.42 13.16 -23.74
N ASP A 549 23.95 12.11 -24.44
CA ASP A 549 24.62 11.54 -25.61
C ASP A 549 24.49 12.42 -26.88
N GLY A 550 25.21 13.55 -26.88
CA GLY A 550 25.28 14.52 -27.97
C GLY A 550 26.35 15.60 -27.80
N PRO A 551 26.86 16.20 -28.91
CA PRO A 551 27.69 17.41 -28.90
C PRO A 551 27.10 18.65 -28.20
N GLY A 552 27.14 18.68 -26.87
CA GLY A 552 26.61 19.82 -26.11
C GLY A 552 25.87 19.47 -24.83
N GLY A 553 25.81 18.19 -24.47
CA GLY A 553 24.95 17.69 -23.40
C GLY A 553 23.49 17.61 -23.85
N ASP A 554 23.25 17.18 -25.09
CA ASP A 554 21.95 17.41 -25.73
C ASP A 554 20.87 16.49 -25.14
N ALA A 555 20.14 17.04 -24.16
CA ALA A 555 18.86 16.59 -23.61
C ALA A 555 17.74 16.55 -24.65
N VAL A 556 18.03 16.17 -25.90
CA VAL A 556 17.17 16.39 -27.07
C VAL A 556 16.43 15.11 -27.42
N ALA A 557 15.88 14.46 -26.42
CA ALA A 557 14.82 13.51 -26.70
C ALA A 557 13.53 14.32 -26.86
N ALA A 558 13.00 14.36 -28.08
CA ALA A 558 11.71 14.97 -28.37
C ALA A 558 11.66 16.51 -28.25
N GLU A 559 12.51 17.24 -29.00
CA GLU A 559 12.57 18.72 -29.00
C GLU A 559 11.17 19.39 -29.05
N HIS A 560 10.17 18.79 -29.69
CA HIS A 560 8.75 19.23 -29.80
C HIS A 560 8.54 20.77 -29.84
N GLY A 561 9.50 21.52 -30.37
CA GLY A 561 9.51 22.99 -30.42
C GLY A 561 9.81 23.74 -29.10
N ALA A 562 10.30 23.09 -28.04
CA ALA A 562 10.65 23.72 -26.76
C ALA A 562 11.96 24.55 -26.84
N TYR A 563 12.94 24.09 -27.61
CA TYR A 563 14.18 24.81 -27.95
C TYR A 563 14.53 24.55 -29.42
N ASN A 564 15.63 25.08 -29.94
CA ASN A 564 16.03 24.91 -31.36
C ASN A 564 17.54 24.63 -31.40
N GLU A 565 17.92 23.37 -31.61
CA GLU A 565 19.32 22.93 -31.62
C GLU A 565 19.99 23.25 -32.98
N ASP A 566 21.01 24.11 -32.96
CA ASP A 566 21.67 24.62 -34.17
C ASP A 566 23.15 24.23 -34.31
N ARG A 567 23.75 23.54 -33.33
CA ARG A 567 25.12 22.98 -33.39
C ARG A 567 25.15 21.74 -34.27
N GLN A 568 24.09 20.93 -34.21
CA GLN A 568 23.93 19.71 -34.98
C GLN A 568 22.45 19.47 -35.34
N PRO A 569 22.14 19.11 -36.60
CA PRO A 569 20.80 18.69 -36.93
C PRO A 569 20.56 17.29 -36.34
N ILE A 570 19.67 17.20 -35.34
CA ILE A 570 19.18 15.93 -34.79
C ILE A 570 17.79 15.70 -35.38
N GLU A 571 17.60 14.56 -36.03
CA GLU A 571 16.30 14.09 -36.50
C GLU A 571 16.09 12.76 -35.78
N LEU A 572 15.17 12.75 -34.82
CA LEU A 572 14.70 11.51 -34.20
C LEU A 572 13.60 10.94 -35.08
N GLY A 573 13.58 9.61 -35.18
CA GLY A 573 12.51 8.90 -35.84
C GLY A 573 11.44 8.47 -34.85
N ILE A 574 10.57 7.58 -35.33
CA ILE A 574 9.54 6.91 -34.54
C ILE A 574 10.16 6.32 -33.25
N CYS A 575 9.40 6.42 -32.16
CA CYS A 575 9.82 6.07 -30.80
C CYS A 575 11.02 6.87 -30.27
N HIS A 576 11.30 8.05 -30.84
CA HIS A 576 12.46 8.86 -30.44
C HIS A 576 13.78 8.07 -30.52
N GLY A 577 13.85 7.14 -31.47
CA GLY A 577 15.05 6.37 -31.77
C GLY A 577 15.67 6.80 -33.09
N HIS A 578 16.97 6.58 -33.24
CA HIS A 578 17.64 6.81 -34.52
C HIS A 578 18.92 5.98 -34.69
N ALA A 579 19.55 6.08 -35.85
CA ALA A 579 20.85 5.47 -36.12
C ALA A 579 22.01 6.45 -35.82
N ALA A 580 22.94 6.05 -34.96
CA ALA A 580 24.24 6.70 -34.84
C ALA A 580 25.12 6.44 -36.08
N GLN A 581 26.16 7.26 -36.27
CA GLN A 581 27.18 7.02 -37.29
C GLN A 581 27.75 5.60 -37.18
N GLY A 582 27.85 4.92 -38.32
CA GLY A 582 28.17 3.49 -38.36
C GLY A 582 26.96 2.55 -38.25
N GLY A 583 25.73 3.06 -38.15
CA GLY A 583 24.49 2.29 -38.29
C GLY A 583 24.03 1.57 -37.01
N THR A 584 24.28 2.15 -35.84
CA THR A 584 23.80 1.64 -34.55
C THR A 584 22.48 2.31 -34.19
N TYR A 585 21.39 1.54 -34.15
CA TYR A 585 20.09 2.04 -33.68
C TYR A 585 20.03 2.06 -32.15
N HIS A 586 19.40 3.08 -31.57
CA HIS A 586 19.24 3.26 -30.12
C HIS A 586 18.05 4.19 -29.81
N TYR A 587 17.52 4.10 -28.59
CA TYR A 587 16.42 4.94 -28.08
C TYR A 587 16.93 6.07 -27.17
N HIS A 588 16.28 7.24 -27.26
CA HIS A 588 16.56 8.41 -26.39
C HIS A 588 15.42 8.79 -25.45
N ALA A 589 14.16 8.54 -25.82
CA ALA A 589 12.99 8.85 -24.96
C ALA A 589 11.96 7.75 -24.88
N ASP A 590 11.49 7.21 -26.01
CA ASP A 590 10.41 6.23 -26.01
C ASP A 590 10.90 4.81 -26.34
N GLY A 591 10.94 3.95 -25.32
CA GLY A 591 11.13 2.51 -25.52
C GLY A 591 9.82 1.74 -25.64
N ASN A 592 8.67 2.36 -25.41
CA ASN A 592 7.39 1.66 -25.24
C ASN A 592 6.82 1.11 -26.54
N CYS A 593 7.20 1.67 -27.67
CA CYS A 593 6.70 1.20 -28.95
C CYS A 593 7.03 -0.28 -29.24
N MET A 594 7.98 -0.87 -28.52
CA MET A 594 8.22 -2.32 -28.54
C MET A 594 7.05 -3.18 -28.01
N HIS A 595 6.14 -2.55 -27.26
CA HIS A 595 4.87 -3.13 -26.78
C HIS A 595 3.66 -2.56 -27.50
N TRP A 596 3.86 -1.60 -28.41
CA TRP A 596 2.80 -1.06 -29.23
C TRP A 596 2.45 -2.07 -30.33
N HIS A 597 1.16 -2.32 -30.50
CA HIS A 597 0.64 -3.28 -31.47
C HIS A 597 -0.49 -2.60 -32.25
N PRO A 598 -0.27 -2.25 -33.53
CA PRO A 598 -1.32 -1.62 -34.34
C PRO A 598 -2.53 -2.53 -34.48
N ASP A 599 -3.73 -1.96 -34.52
CA ASP A 599 -4.94 -2.69 -34.85
C ASP A 599 -4.93 -3.15 -36.33
N GLU A 600 -5.87 -4.02 -36.71
CA GLU A 600 -5.91 -4.58 -38.07
C GLU A 600 -6.05 -3.47 -39.13
N GLY A 601 -4.96 -3.18 -39.84
CA GLY A 601 -4.90 -2.17 -40.90
C GLY A 601 -4.12 -0.91 -40.54
N GLU A 602 -3.65 -0.80 -39.30
CA GLU A 602 -2.77 0.26 -38.82
C GLU A 602 -1.29 -0.10 -39.00
N SER A 603 -0.43 0.92 -38.93
CA SER A 603 1.02 0.81 -39.05
C SER A 603 1.68 1.86 -38.18
N ILE A 604 2.87 1.53 -37.63
CA ILE A 604 3.59 2.47 -36.78
C ILE A 604 3.94 3.77 -37.50
N GLU A 605 4.15 3.72 -38.83
CA GLU A 605 4.42 4.91 -39.66
C GLU A 605 3.27 5.92 -39.69
N ASN A 606 2.01 5.45 -39.67
CA ASN A 606 0.84 6.31 -39.93
C ASN A 606 0.01 6.59 -38.67
N ASP A 607 0.11 5.72 -37.67
CA ASP A 607 -0.82 5.69 -36.53
C ASP A 607 -0.11 5.95 -35.18
N TYR A 608 1.21 6.09 -35.17
CA TYR A 608 1.97 6.51 -34.00
C TYR A 608 2.09 8.05 -33.96
N ASP A 609 1.42 8.70 -33.00
CA ASP A 609 1.36 10.16 -32.92
C ASP A 609 2.53 10.73 -32.10
N GLU A 610 3.50 11.33 -32.79
CA GLU A 610 4.64 12.07 -32.22
C GLU A 610 4.46 13.60 -32.28
N SER A 611 3.24 14.10 -32.50
CA SER A 611 3.01 15.54 -32.68
C SER A 611 3.20 16.37 -31.40
N THR A 612 3.01 15.76 -30.23
CA THR A 612 3.14 16.39 -28.91
C THR A 612 3.65 15.39 -27.88
N ILE A 613 4.31 15.87 -26.80
CA ILE A 613 4.75 15.02 -25.69
C ILE A 613 3.60 14.19 -25.08
N GLN A 614 2.40 14.77 -25.00
CA GLN A 614 1.23 14.07 -24.48
C GLN A 614 0.79 12.93 -25.43
N ALA A 615 0.78 13.18 -26.74
CA ALA A 615 0.36 12.17 -27.72
C ALA A 615 1.27 10.94 -27.70
N VAL A 616 2.58 11.15 -27.50
CA VAL A 616 3.58 10.08 -27.40
C VAL A 616 3.22 9.08 -26.29
N ALA A 617 2.93 9.57 -25.09
CA ALA A 617 2.55 8.70 -23.97
C ALA A 617 1.21 7.99 -24.19
N GLN A 618 0.27 8.66 -24.88
CA GLN A 618 -1.06 8.11 -25.19
C GLN A 618 -1.01 6.98 -26.20
N ASN A 619 0.00 6.93 -27.09
CA ASN A 619 0.14 5.83 -28.05
C ASN A 619 0.16 4.45 -27.36
N THR A 620 0.65 4.38 -26.12
CA THR A 620 0.78 3.12 -25.37
C THR A 620 -0.14 3.02 -24.16
N TYR A 621 -1.14 3.91 -24.03
CA TYR A 621 -2.10 3.85 -22.94
C TYR A 621 -3.19 2.81 -23.21
N ASP A 622 -3.25 1.78 -22.38
CA ASP A 622 -4.27 0.72 -22.45
C ASP A 622 -5.12 0.63 -21.18
N GLY A 623 -5.04 1.64 -20.30
CA GLY A 623 -5.68 1.65 -18.99
C GLY A 623 -4.93 0.88 -17.90
N ASN A 624 -3.78 0.27 -18.21
CA ASN A 624 -2.98 -0.51 -17.26
C ASN A 624 -1.59 0.11 -17.02
N HIS A 625 -0.94 -0.38 -15.97
CA HIS A 625 0.48 -0.11 -15.74
C HIS A 625 1.30 -0.58 -16.94
N SER A 626 2.27 0.24 -17.36
CA SER A 626 3.13 -0.09 -18.51
C SER A 626 3.88 -1.38 -18.28
N LYS A 627 4.21 -2.06 -19.37
CA LYS A 627 5.12 -3.21 -19.35
C LYS A 627 6.55 -2.73 -19.18
N VAL A 628 7.43 -3.63 -18.71
CA VAL A 628 8.87 -3.37 -18.64
C VAL A 628 9.42 -3.19 -20.05
N ILE A 629 10.21 -2.15 -20.29
CA ILE A 629 10.79 -1.81 -21.60
C ILE A 629 12.30 -2.06 -21.63
N GLY A 630 12.96 -2.17 -20.48
CA GLY A 630 14.39 -2.42 -20.43
C GLY A 630 14.91 -2.68 -19.03
N VAL A 631 16.22 -2.90 -18.96
CA VAL A 631 16.98 -3.10 -17.73
C VAL A 631 18.14 -2.11 -17.67
N ALA A 632 18.25 -1.40 -16.56
CA ALA A 632 19.40 -0.53 -16.28
C ALA A 632 20.64 -1.34 -15.90
N PHE A 633 21.83 -0.76 -16.01
CA PHE A 633 23.09 -1.46 -15.70
C PHE A 633 23.29 -1.83 -14.22
N ASP A 634 22.46 -1.29 -13.33
CA ASP A 634 22.36 -1.72 -11.93
C ASP A 634 21.40 -2.90 -11.70
N GLY A 635 20.72 -3.35 -12.75
CA GLY A 635 19.82 -4.51 -12.75
C GLY A 635 18.35 -4.20 -12.49
N TYR A 636 18.00 -2.96 -12.13
CA TYR A 636 16.60 -2.59 -11.91
C TYR A 636 15.83 -2.43 -13.22
N PRO A 637 14.52 -2.75 -13.22
CA PRO A 637 13.69 -2.63 -14.40
C PRO A 637 13.38 -1.18 -14.75
N ILE A 638 13.21 -0.94 -16.05
CA ILE A 638 12.71 0.30 -16.62
C ILE A 638 11.32 0.01 -17.18
N TYR A 639 10.32 0.70 -16.69
CA TYR A 639 8.94 0.63 -17.18
C TYR A 639 8.62 1.80 -18.11
N GLY A 640 7.49 1.67 -18.79
CA GLY A 640 6.96 2.69 -19.69
C GLY A 640 6.45 3.95 -19.02
N PHE A 641 5.67 4.75 -19.76
CA PHE A 641 5.13 6.01 -19.25
C PHE A 641 4.12 5.85 -18.12
N TRP A 642 3.44 4.70 -18.03
CA TRP A 642 2.33 4.47 -17.11
C TRP A 642 2.76 3.64 -15.91
N GLY A 643 2.58 4.16 -14.70
CA GLY A 643 2.97 3.53 -13.43
C GLY A 643 1.92 3.72 -12.34
N TYR A 644 2.14 3.14 -11.16
CA TYR A 644 1.26 3.36 -10.01
C TYR A 644 1.72 4.60 -9.21
N ASP A 645 0.79 5.51 -8.91
CA ASP A 645 1.01 6.57 -7.91
C ASP A 645 0.93 6.00 -6.47
N ASP A 646 1.13 6.87 -5.48
CA ASP A 646 1.05 6.52 -4.05
C ASP A 646 -0.35 6.00 -3.62
N GLN A 647 -1.38 6.22 -4.45
CA GLN A 647 -2.75 5.77 -4.24
C GLN A 647 -3.12 4.54 -5.10
N MET A 648 -2.13 3.89 -5.74
CA MET A 648 -2.29 2.73 -6.64
C MET A 648 -3.08 3.03 -7.92
N ASN A 649 -3.21 4.29 -8.33
CA ASN A 649 -3.81 4.64 -9.61
C ASN A 649 -2.78 4.52 -10.73
N VAL A 650 -3.22 4.07 -11.90
CA VAL A 650 -2.40 4.14 -13.10
C VAL A 650 -2.32 5.60 -13.54
N VAL A 651 -1.13 6.18 -13.47
CA VAL A 651 -0.83 7.56 -13.88
C VAL A 651 0.33 7.60 -14.86
N GLU A 652 0.43 8.69 -15.63
CA GLU A 652 1.67 8.98 -16.35
C GLU A 652 2.75 9.33 -15.33
N MET A 653 3.80 8.53 -15.24
CA MET A 653 4.96 8.78 -14.41
C MET A 653 5.71 9.99 -14.96
N LYS A 654 5.86 11.00 -14.10
CA LYS A 654 6.36 12.32 -14.48
C LYS A 654 7.68 12.56 -13.77
N SER A 655 8.62 13.15 -14.50
CA SER A 655 9.89 13.54 -13.90
C SER A 655 9.71 14.70 -12.92
N SER A 656 10.60 14.74 -11.92
CA SER A 656 10.74 15.80 -10.93
C SER A 656 11.82 16.84 -11.28
N TYR A 657 12.34 16.85 -12.51
CA TYR A 657 13.20 17.95 -12.96
C TYR A 657 12.42 19.03 -13.70
N GLN A 658 12.87 20.27 -13.52
CA GLN A 658 12.38 21.44 -14.24
C GLN A 658 13.55 22.24 -14.82
N LEU A 659 13.26 23.06 -15.83
CA LEU A 659 14.21 24.02 -16.35
C LEU A 659 14.46 25.13 -15.33
N LYS A 660 15.73 25.50 -15.15
CA LYS A 660 16.14 26.66 -14.36
C LYS A 660 15.61 27.95 -15.00
N ASP A 661 15.26 28.93 -14.18
CA ASP A 661 14.70 30.21 -14.64
C ASP A 661 15.64 30.91 -15.64
N GLY A 662 15.15 31.09 -16.87
CA GLY A 662 15.86 31.76 -17.96
C GLY A 662 16.76 30.86 -18.81
N GLU A 663 16.86 29.57 -18.49
CA GLU A 663 17.53 28.58 -19.33
C GLU A 663 16.58 28.00 -20.39
N THR A 664 17.13 27.24 -21.33
CA THR A 664 16.37 26.73 -22.48
C THR A 664 16.51 25.22 -22.67
N GLY A 665 17.19 24.51 -21.77
CA GLY A 665 17.53 23.09 -21.93
C GLY A 665 18.64 22.82 -22.93
N TYR A 666 19.27 23.88 -23.46
CA TYR A 666 20.26 23.80 -24.51
C TYR A 666 21.62 23.31 -23.99
N ASN A 667 21.90 23.44 -22.68
CA ASN A 667 23.13 22.91 -22.09
C ASN A 667 22.91 21.58 -21.35
N GLY A 668 21.83 20.86 -21.64
CA GLY A 668 21.57 19.57 -20.99
C GLY A 668 21.27 19.70 -19.51
N ILE A 669 21.75 18.74 -18.73
CA ILE A 669 21.62 18.69 -17.27
C ILE A 669 22.01 20.01 -16.57
N ASP A 670 22.95 20.77 -17.11
CA ASP A 670 23.36 22.06 -16.54
C ASP A 670 22.20 23.07 -16.47
N ASP A 671 21.20 22.94 -17.35
CA ASP A 671 20.01 23.80 -17.42
C ASP A 671 18.83 23.30 -16.57
N TYR A 672 18.89 22.07 -16.04
CA TYR A 672 17.82 21.47 -15.23
C TYR A 672 18.18 21.45 -13.75
N GLU A 673 17.16 21.52 -12.89
CA GLU A 673 17.26 21.31 -11.45
C GLU A 673 16.23 20.29 -10.98
N TYR A 674 16.58 19.50 -9.95
CA TYR A 674 15.67 18.56 -9.33
C TYR A 674 14.82 19.25 -8.27
N VAL A 675 13.51 19.02 -8.30
CA VAL A 675 12.56 19.53 -7.31
C VAL A 675 11.79 18.37 -6.72
N GLU A 676 12.10 18.02 -5.48
CA GLU A 676 11.42 16.95 -4.75
C GLU A 676 9.90 17.18 -4.72
N GLY A 677 9.14 16.17 -5.15
CA GLY A 677 7.68 16.21 -5.20
C GLY A 677 7.09 17.02 -6.36
N LEU A 678 7.90 17.50 -7.32
CA LEU A 678 7.37 18.09 -8.55
C LEU A 678 6.64 17.03 -9.38
N GLY A 679 7.31 15.92 -9.68
CA GLY A 679 6.74 14.76 -10.36
C GLY A 679 6.61 13.55 -9.43
N HIS A 680 6.53 12.36 -10.04
CA HIS A 680 6.39 11.09 -9.33
C HIS A 680 7.75 10.43 -9.03
N LEU A 681 8.80 10.84 -9.74
CA LEU A 681 10.09 10.14 -9.75
C LEU A 681 11.17 10.88 -8.94
N ASP A 682 12.13 10.12 -8.44
CA ASP A 682 13.27 10.58 -7.67
C ASP A 682 14.36 11.21 -8.54
N VAL A 683 15.49 11.56 -7.92
CA VAL A 683 16.63 12.22 -8.59
C VAL A 683 17.26 11.38 -9.70
N CYS A 684 17.12 10.05 -9.68
CA CYS A 684 17.59 9.17 -10.75
C CYS A 684 16.51 8.84 -11.78
N ASN A 685 15.33 9.44 -11.66
CA ASN A 685 14.16 9.20 -12.50
C ASN A 685 13.56 7.79 -12.35
N GLY A 686 13.60 7.28 -11.12
CA GLY A 686 12.88 6.08 -10.72
C GLY A 686 12.08 6.31 -9.44
N HIS A 687 11.46 5.26 -8.91
CA HIS A 687 10.89 5.28 -7.58
C HIS A 687 10.83 3.87 -6.99
N PHE A 688 10.59 3.78 -5.68
CA PHE A 688 10.29 2.50 -5.03
C PHE A 688 8.79 2.38 -4.85
N GLY A 689 8.19 1.40 -5.52
CA GLY A 689 6.74 1.19 -5.49
C GLY A 689 6.36 -0.19 -6.01
N PRO A 690 5.12 -0.64 -5.75
CA PRO A 690 4.59 -1.89 -6.31
C PRO A 690 4.49 -1.80 -7.82
N THR A 691 4.64 -2.94 -8.49
CA THR A 691 4.36 -3.11 -9.92
C THR A 691 3.51 -4.37 -10.12
N PRO A 692 2.90 -4.60 -11.30
CA PRO A 692 2.17 -5.86 -11.55
C PRO A 692 3.03 -7.12 -11.32
N ASP A 693 4.33 -7.02 -11.57
CA ASP A 693 5.30 -8.12 -11.44
C ASP A 693 5.84 -8.26 -10.02
N PHE A 694 5.89 -7.15 -9.28
CA PHE A 694 6.38 -7.05 -7.91
C PHE A 694 5.35 -6.34 -7.01
N PRO A 695 4.24 -7.01 -6.63
CA PRO A 695 3.17 -6.40 -5.83
C PRO A 695 3.60 -5.89 -4.44
N GLN A 696 4.76 -6.35 -3.95
CA GLN A 696 5.33 -5.92 -2.66
C GLN A 696 6.30 -4.73 -2.80
N GLY A 697 6.55 -4.26 -4.03
CA GLY A 697 7.45 -3.16 -4.30
C GLY A 697 8.82 -3.60 -4.80
N ILE A 698 9.34 -2.84 -5.77
CA ILE A 698 10.73 -2.86 -6.20
C ILE A 698 11.15 -1.43 -6.59
N TYR A 699 12.43 -1.10 -6.49
CA TYR A 699 12.92 0.10 -7.16
C TYR A 699 12.85 -0.11 -8.67
N HIS A 700 12.34 0.87 -9.41
CA HIS A 700 12.26 0.80 -10.85
C HIS A 700 12.27 2.20 -11.48
N TYR A 701 12.83 2.27 -12.68
CA TYR A 701 12.87 3.48 -13.48
C TYR A 701 11.65 3.58 -14.37
N HIS A 702 11.35 4.79 -14.83
CA HIS A 702 10.30 5.02 -15.79
C HIS A 702 10.82 5.83 -16.98
N SER A 703 10.28 5.51 -18.16
CA SER A 703 10.32 6.43 -19.27
C SER A 703 9.37 7.60 -19.00
N THR A 704 9.76 8.84 -19.34
CA THR A 704 8.93 10.03 -19.10
C THR A 704 8.95 10.99 -20.27
N MET A 705 7.79 11.51 -20.66
CA MET A 705 7.67 12.61 -21.65
C MET A 705 7.38 13.96 -21.00
N GLN A 706 6.86 13.97 -19.77
CA GLN A 706 6.47 15.17 -19.03
C GLN A 706 7.11 15.25 -17.66
N ASN A 707 7.31 16.48 -17.18
CA ASN A 707 7.56 16.74 -15.76
C ASN A 707 6.25 17.04 -15.01
N GLY A 708 6.36 17.25 -13.70
CA GLY A 708 5.23 17.61 -12.82
C GLY A 708 4.35 18.77 -13.30
N ASP A 709 4.97 19.79 -13.90
CA ASP A 709 4.27 20.98 -14.42
C ASP A 709 3.62 20.76 -15.79
N GLY A 710 3.78 19.58 -16.40
CA GLY A 710 3.31 19.27 -17.74
C GLY A 710 4.17 19.88 -18.86
N GLU A 711 5.36 20.36 -18.51
CA GLU A 711 6.41 20.72 -19.47
C GLU A 711 7.21 19.47 -19.87
N MET A 712 8.23 19.64 -20.70
CA MET A 712 9.07 18.55 -21.18
C MET A 712 9.73 17.81 -20.01
N GLY A 713 9.54 16.48 -19.97
CA GLY A 713 10.19 15.61 -18.98
C GLY A 713 11.69 15.50 -19.22
N PHE A 714 12.46 15.44 -18.14
CA PHE A 714 13.90 15.21 -18.16
C PHE A 714 14.31 14.55 -16.84
N PRO A 715 15.18 13.53 -16.76
CA PRO A 715 15.70 12.76 -17.87
C PRO A 715 14.61 11.82 -18.39
N TYR A 716 14.66 11.44 -19.67
CA TYR A 716 13.60 10.63 -20.28
C TYR A 716 13.60 9.16 -19.87
N PHE A 717 14.73 8.65 -19.32
CA PHE A 717 14.85 7.30 -18.77
C PHE A 717 15.50 7.33 -17.38
N LEU A 718 16.80 7.63 -17.31
CA LEU A 718 17.56 7.73 -16.07
C LEU A 718 18.78 8.63 -16.28
N ILE A 719 19.27 9.22 -15.18
CA ILE A 719 20.50 10.04 -15.16
C ILE A 719 21.52 9.58 -14.12
N CYS A 720 21.10 8.74 -13.18
CA CYS A 720 21.97 8.05 -12.24
C CYS A 720 21.44 6.67 -11.94
N TYR A 721 22.29 5.83 -11.36
CA TYR A 721 21.93 4.48 -10.94
C TYR A 721 21.63 4.45 -9.44
N TYR A 722 20.43 3.99 -9.10
CA TYR A 722 20.01 3.77 -7.74
C TYR A 722 20.77 2.61 -7.09
N GLY A 723 21.07 1.56 -7.87
CA GLY A 723 21.88 0.42 -7.45
C GLY A 723 23.35 0.50 -7.87
N GLU A 724 24.15 -0.46 -7.41
CA GLU A 724 25.53 -0.64 -7.85
C GLU A 724 25.56 -1.08 -9.33
N ALA A 725 25.93 -0.17 -10.24
CA ALA A 725 25.99 -0.44 -11.68
C ALA A 725 27.25 -1.20 -12.11
N ASP A 726 27.08 -2.22 -12.98
CA ASP A 726 28.21 -2.88 -13.64
C ASP A 726 28.64 -2.11 -14.89
N MET A 727 29.47 -1.08 -14.69
CA MET A 727 30.03 -0.27 -15.79
C MET A 727 31.11 -1.00 -16.61
N SER A 728 31.37 -2.28 -16.34
CA SER A 728 32.40 -3.05 -17.05
C SER A 728 31.92 -3.63 -18.39
N SER A 729 30.61 -3.63 -18.65
CA SER A 729 30.04 -4.05 -19.94
C SER A 729 30.15 -2.96 -21.00
N ASP A 730 31.37 -2.66 -21.43
CA ASP A 730 31.69 -1.83 -22.58
C ASP A 730 31.44 -2.62 -23.90
N ALA A 731 30.19 -3.03 -24.10
CA ALA A 731 29.77 -3.91 -25.19
C ALA A 731 28.99 -3.14 -26.24
N GLY A 732 29.67 -2.19 -26.87
CA GLY A 732 29.26 -1.61 -28.15
C GLY A 732 30.43 -0.86 -28.75
N ALA A 733 31.13 -1.47 -29.71
CA ALA A 733 32.17 -0.78 -30.46
C ALA A 733 31.56 0.40 -31.24
N GLY A 734 31.59 1.59 -30.63
CA GLY A 734 31.08 2.84 -31.18
C GLY A 734 31.24 4.01 -30.21
N GLN A 735 32.49 4.36 -29.85
CA GLN A 735 32.91 5.62 -29.22
C GLN A 735 32.01 6.23 -28.12
N GLY A 736 32.27 5.88 -26.86
CA GLY A 736 31.73 6.60 -25.70
C GLY A 736 32.41 6.22 -24.38
N GLY A 737 33.74 6.12 -24.38
CA GLY A 737 34.47 5.70 -23.17
C GLY A 737 34.58 6.83 -22.14
N GLY A 738 33.89 6.70 -21.01
CA GLY A 738 34.23 7.36 -19.76
C GLY A 738 35.53 6.76 -19.19
N GLY A 739 36.67 7.39 -19.49
CA GLY A 739 37.93 7.12 -18.79
C GLY A 739 39.16 6.87 -19.66
N GLY A 740 39.69 7.93 -20.29
CA GLY A 740 41.14 8.02 -20.54
C GLY A 740 41.61 8.43 -21.94
N ASP A 741 41.28 9.64 -22.37
CA ASP A 741 42.16 10.60 -23.09
C ASP A 741 41.26 11.77 -23.55
N PRO A 742 41.46 13.02 -23.07
CA PRO A 742 40.66 14.17 -23.52
C PRO A 742 40.79 14.48 -25.03
N CYS A 743 41.61 13.73 -25.77
CA CYS A 743 41.77 13.80 -27.21
C CYS A 743 41.23 12.57 -27.99
N ALA A 744 40.73 11.52 -27.33
CA ALA A 744 40.17 10.35 -28.03
C ALA A 744 38.79 10.69 -28.64
N GLY A 745 38.74 10.79 -29.97
CA GLY A 745 37.54 11.20 -30.72
C GLY A 745 37.79 12.36 -31.69
N TYR A 746 38.86 13.12 -31.51
CA TYR A 746 39.25 14.18 -32.44
C TYR A 746 40.10 13.61 -33.59
N GLY A 747 39.47 12.82 -34.46
CA GLY A 747 40.04 12.27 -35.70
C GLY A 747 39.60 13.06 -36.94
N GLU A 748 40.49 13.16 -37.92
CA GLU A 748 40.41 14.10 -39.06
C GLU A 748 39.27 13.83 -40.07
N THR A 749 38.07 14.37 -39.87
CA THR A 749 37.18 14.73 -40.99
C THR A 749 36.18 15.82 -40.60
N TRP A 750 36.68 17.04 -40.35
CA TRP A 750 35.84 18.23 -40.27
C TRP A 750 35.61 18.79 -41.67
N GLY A 751 34.39 18.64 -42.20
CA GLY A 751 33.92 19.34 -43.39
C GLY A 751 33.79 20.86 -43.16
N PRO A 752 33.78 21.69 -44.22
CA PRO A 752 33.86 23.14 -44.07
C PRO A 752 32.56 23.73 -43.49
N GLY A 753 32.60 24.16 -42.23
CA GLY A 753 31.47 24.88 -41.60
C GLY A 753 31.53 25.03 -40.08
N ILE A 754 32.32 24.23 -39.37
CA ILE A 754 32.23 24.13 -37.90
C ILE A 754 33.53 24.67 -37.25
N GLY A 755 33.37 25.34 -36.09
CA GLY A 755 34.39 26.17 -35.43
C GLY A 755 35.68 25.46 -35.00
N PRO A 756 36.68 26.20 -34.50
CA PRO A 756 37.97 25.63 -34.13
C PRO A 756 37.85 24.67 -32.92
N PRO A 757 38.68 23.62 -32.85
CA PRO A 757 38.65 22.66 -31.75
C PRO A 757 39.05 23.28 -30.41
N PRO A 758 38.72 22.64 -29.27
CA PRO A 758 38.99 23.14 -27.93
C PRO A 758 40.49 23.45 -27.65
N PRO A 759 40.79 24.38 -26.73
CA PRO A 759 42.16 24.72 -26.34
C PRO A 759 42.92 23.51 -25.77
N GLY A 760 43.89 22.99 -26.53
CA GLY A 760 44.70 21.83 -26.13
C GLY A 760 44.91 20.82 -27.25
N CYS A 761 44.00 20.78 -28.22
CA CYS A 761 44.03 19.83 -29.36
C CYS A 761 44.75 20.40 -30.60
N GLY A 762 45.40 21.57 -30.48
CA GLY A 762 46.00 22.30 -31.60
C GLY A 762 47.52 22.22 -31.64
N GLY A 763 48.10 21.09 -32.06
CA GLY A 763 49.51 21.10 -32.48
C GLY A 763 50.23 19.76 -32.58
N GLY A 764 50.53 19.33 -33.82
CA GLY A 764 51.52 18.27 -34.06
C GLY A 764 51.80 18.04 -35.53
N GLY A 765 52.92 18.56 -36.03
CA GLY A 765 53.32 18.58 -37.44
C GLY A 765 53.61 17.22 -38.09
N GLY A 766 53.53 17.20 -39.43
CA GLY A 766 53.60 16.00 -40.25
C GLY A 766 54.96 15.31 -40.39
N GLY A 767 54.91 14.11 -40.99
CA GLY A 767 56.05 13.47 -41.64
C GLY A 767 56.08 11.93 -41.63
N ALA A 768 55.94 11.36 -42.84
CA ALA A 768 56.61 10.16 -43.36
C ALA A 768 56.15 8.72 -42.96
N GLY A 769 55.29 8.14 -43.79
CA GLY A 769 55.53 6.98 -44.66
C GLY A 769 56.00 5.62 -44.10
N ALA A 770 55.17 4.57 -44.30
CA ALA A 770 55.56 3.20 -44.70
C ALA A 770 54.29 2.42 -45.10
N GLN A 771 54.07 2.18 -46.39
CA GLN A 771 54.22 0.89 -47.10
C GLN A 771 53.13 -0.17 -46.82
N LEU A 772 52.32 -0.38 -47.86
CA LEU A 772 51.47 -1.53 -48.13
C LEU A 772 52.29 -2.82 -48.30
N GLU A 773 51.91 -3.90 -47.64
CA GLU A 773 52.05 -5.28 -48.14
C GLU A 773 50.82 -6.13 -47.74
N ASP A 774 50.19 -6.73 -48.75
CA ASP A 774 49.10 -7.71 -48.71
C ASP A 774 49.49 -9.00 -47.97
N ILE A 775 48.57 -9.65 -47.23
CA ILE A 775 48.43 -11.13 -47.21
C ILE A 775 46.96 -11.57 -47.00
N GLU A 776 46.42 -12.15 -48.08
CA GLU A 776 45.47 -13.28 -48.26
C GLU A 776 44.37 -13.65 -47.24
N ASN A 777 43.18 -13.71 -47.84
CA ASN A 777 41.91 -14.29 -47.45
C ASN A 777 41.95 -15.80 -47.12
N ALA A 778 41.26 -16.24 -46.05
CA ALA A 778 40.84 -17.63 -45.88
C ALA A 778 39.60 -17.73 -44.96
N SER A 779 38.43 -17.85 -45.58
CA SER A 779 37.18 -18.19 -44.92
C SER A 779 37.19 -19.62 -44.36
N ARG A 780 36.81 -19.77 -43.09
CA ARG A 780 36.46 -21.05 -42.48
C ARG A 780 35.08 -20.95 -41.83
N THR A 781 34.09 -21.50 -42.52
CA THR A 781 32.77 -21.83 -41.97
C THR A 781 32.88 -23.05 -41.06
N VAL A 782 32.39 -22.93 -39.83
CA VAL A 782 32.25 -24.04 -38.88
C VAL A 782 30.79 -24.49 -38.92
N VAL A 783 30.55 -25.78 -39.16
CA VAL A 783 29.23 -26.41 -39.22
C VAL A 783 29.03 -27.27 -37.96
N SER A 784 27.86 -27.11 -37.32
CA SER A 784 27.46 -27.76 -36.06
C SER A 784 27.33 -29.30 -36.13
N PRO A 785 27.58 -30.06 -35.03
CA PRO A 785 27.73 -31.52 -35.05
C PRO A 785 26.44 -32.35 -35.15
N TYR A 786 25.25 -31.76 -35.14
CA TYR A 786 23.99 -32.50 -35.00
C TYR A 786 23.32 -32.95 -36.31
N ALA A 787 23.87 -32.58 -37.48
CA ALA A 787 23.31 -32.95 -38.79
C ALA A 787 23.76 -34.31 -39.35
N ILE A 788 24.69 -35.03 -38.70
CA ILE A 788 25.33 -36.23 -39.26
C ILE A 788 24.67 -37.56 -38.81
N ILE A 789 23.83 -37.55 -37.76
CA ILE A 789 23.26 -38.79 -37.20
C ILE A 789 21.97 -39.23 -37.92
N TRP A 790 21.20 -38.31 -38.51
CA TRP A 790 19.97 -38.64 -39.24
C TRP A 790 20.20 -39.10 -40.69
N LEU A 791 21.30 -38.69 -41.33
CA LEU A 791 21.66 -39.10 -42.69
C LEU A 791 22.27 -40.52 -42.77
N LEU A 792 22.80 -41.05 -41.66
CA LEU A 792 23.40 -42.40 -41.62
C LEU A 792 22.39 -43.52 -41.31
N LEU A 793 21.26 -43.20 -40.66
CA LEU A 793 20.19 -44.18 -40.38
C LEU A 793 19.27 -44.43 -41.60
N PHE A 794 19.09 -43.42 -42.47
CA PHE A 794 18.30 -43.58 -43.70
C PHE A 794 19.04 -44.37 -44.80
N ALA A 795 20.37 -44.29 -44.83
CA ALA A 795 21.20 -45.03 -45.79
C ALA A 795 21.33 -46.54 -45.45
N PHE A 796 21.21 -46.93 -44.17
CA PHE A 796 21.28 -48.34 -43.76
C PHE A 796 19.95 -49.10 -44.01
N ALA A 797 18.80 -48.41 -43.95
CA ALA A 797 17.49 -48.98 -44.25
C ALA A 797 17.26 -49.26 -45.75
N MET A 798 17.88 -48.48 -46.65
CA MET A 798 17.82 -48.75 -48.10
C MET A 798 18.75 -49.89 -48.55
N PHE A 799 19.82 -50.19 -47.81
CA PHE A 799 20.78 -51.24 -48.19
C PHE A 799 20.31 -52.67 -47.81
N MET A 800 19.42 -52.82 -46.82
CA MET A 800 18.86 -54.13 -46.43
C MET A 800 17.61 -54.57 -47.21
N ARG A 801 17.03 -53.75 -48.09
CA ARG A 801 15.83 -54.12 -48.89
C ARG A 801 16.13 -54.67 -50.30
N ARG A 802 17.39 -54.98 -50.63
CA ARG A 802 17.77 -55.56 -51.95
C ARG A 802 18.41 -56.96 -51.92
N ARG A 803 18.33 -57.68 -50.79
CA ARG A 803 18.58 -59.13 -50.75
C ARG A 803 17.61 -59.84 -49.78
N MET A 804 16.37 -60.02 -50.23
CA MET A 804 15.54 -61.22 -50.05
C MET A 804 14.27 -61.09 -50.88
#